data_AF-A0A3D9MEZ4-F1
#
_entry.id   AF-A0A3D9MEZ4-F1
#
_cell.length_a   1.000
_cell.length_b   1.000
_cell.length_c   1.000
_cell.angle_alpha   90.00
_cell.angle_beta   90.00
_cell.angle_gamma   90.00
#
_symmetry.space_group_name_H-M   'P 1'
#
loop_
_entity.id
_entity.type
_entity.pdbx_description
1 polymer ?
#
loop_
_entity_poly.entity_id
_entity_poly.type
_entity_poly.pdbx_seq_one_letter_code
_entity_poly.pdbx_strand_id
1 'polypeptide(L)'
;MSPLRVLVVQAETDVLADAIAQALSRAPEVALVSPFAVPIERLDDMLADGVADIEVMIAIGNVLTGLTDKWLSKYPHLVLSHVAISPDVVHIKVRNIGLHQMLLALRALARSPARHPSRRRLEYRLVASTTSASHFGGEVIEMQRDGRPLHRAVIEWLDKQLLRHCGTSTTDSDEVRGLSRSAFSIQAQLMSQADANERVPRDARLDESTALLLTAIDNAATSGEPLGMLFSALGLTQLEMCALLIALAPELDQKYQTVFGFLHDDLTRRAASLGLICAVLGEPSEIRHELGGSCGLLYWRLITSSNTLPCSEDMIRVDAPVVDWLLGNDSALLEEAERSGLTRTTPWPGAGWMHHPDDTLSREKLAARLTGARGQDTWVALCGPDADGWSALLESVAADAGLRLLRISLGELTKLEPGQRRDSVTSLVRAALLLGCLPVVDATDPNPTDVDLRALAELRDALERARRFGVIVSMDVGRFAGTLPLASNGVLYRPASSPARLGAALSTAAHEIGIDLPAADAERLARSTPPRFAVIHDAMRLAQANTTDGGSGDADTTSISACLRNVSAPRLPRFARRVVPVVGLDQVILPEDRRAQLDELVAHVEHASLVLGEWGFESGRTPSRGIAALFCGASGTGKSMAAEAVAHALHTDAWLVDLAQVVSKYIGESEKNLDIVFSEAEQAGAVLVFNEADVLFSKRGEVRDAHDRYANMEVAYLLQRMEQFSGLAVLTTNFRQNVDQAFLRRLRFVVEFPKPDARAREAIWQQCLPASAPRAADVDCRFLARRLELTGGSIAQITLRAAFAAAQEQCKEIGLRHILAATRAELLKFGMVSVERDLAAFEASCAA
;
A
#
# COMPACT_ATOMS: atom_id res chain seq x y z
N MET A 1 11.38 17.53 -20.76
CA MET A 1 12.00 16.58 -21.71
C MET A 1 13.50 16.68 -21.53
N SER A 2 14.18 15.56 -21.32
CA SER A 2 15.65 15.52 -21.22
C SER A 2 16.26 15.82 -22.60
N PRO A 3 17.34 16.61 -22.70
CA PRO A 3 17.96 16.92 -23.99
C PRO A 3 18.58 15.66 -24.61
N LEU A 4 18.43 15.51 -25.93
CA LEU A 4 18.86 14.32 -26.66
C LEU A 4 20.38 14.24 -26.65
N ARG A 5 20.97 13.14 -26.17
CA ARG A 5 22.42 12.99 -26.05
C ARG A 5 23.03 12.41 -27.32
N VAL A 6 23.85 13.21 -28.00
CA VAL A 6 24.45 12.85 -29.30
C VAL A 6 25.97 12.77 -29.19
N LEU A 7 26.55 11.74 -29.80
CA LEU A 7 28.00 11.60 -29.95
C LEU A 7 28.36 11.52 -31.45
N VAL A 8 29.20 12.45 -31.90
CA VAL A 8 29.70 12.47 -33.29
C VAL A 8 31.11 11.89 -33.31
N VAL A 9 31.33 10.91 -34.17
CA VAL A 9 32.57 10.13 -34.27
C VAL A 9 33.10 10.21 -35.71
N GLN A 10 34.40 10.41 -35.85
CA GLN A 10 35.06 10.47 -37.15
C GLN A 10 36.16 9.41 -37.28
N ALA A 11 36.29 8.82 -38.48
CA ALA A 11 37.33 7.85 -38.78
C ALA A 11 38.64 8.50 -39.27
N GLU A 12 38.56 9.65 -39.96
CA GLU A 12 39.70 10.48 -40.38
C GLU A 12 39.39 11.96 -40.10
N THR A 13 40.36 12.88 -40.28
CA THR A 13 40.16 14.33 -40.07
C THR A 13 39.22 14.90 -41.14
N ASP A 14 37.93 14.70 -40.95
CA ASP A 14 36.89 15.12 -41.88
C ASP A 14 36.24 16.41 -41.37
N VAL A 15 36.45 17.50 -42.12
CA VAL A 15 35.93 18.84 -41.81
C VAL A 15 34.40 18.82 -41.69
N LEU A 16 33.73 17.87 -42.34
CA LEU A 16 32.27 17.72 -42.28
C LEU A 16 31.78 17.30 -40.88
N ALA A 17 32.55 16.47 -40.16
CA ALA A 17 32.17 15.96 -38.84
C ALA A 17 32.16 17.05 -37.78
N ASP A 18 33.18 17.90 -37.78
CA ASP A 18 33.24 19.06 -36.87
C ASP A 18 32.19 20.11 -37.22
N ALA A 19 31.86 20.29 -38.51
CA ALA A 19 30.77 21.17 -38.93
C ALA A 19 29.39 20.66 -38.43
N ILE A 20 29.16 19.34 -38.48
CA ILE A 20 27.94 18.71 -37.96
C ILE A 20 27.88 18.83 -36.44
N ALA A 21 28.97 18.59 -35.73
CA ALA A 21 29.04 18.79 -34.28
C ALA A 21 28.73 20.25 -33.91
N GLN A 22 29.31 21.23 -34.60
CA GLN A 22 29.02 22.65 -34.36
C GLN A 22 27.58 23.05 -34.72
N ALA A 23 26.96 22.42 -35.72
CA ALA A 23 25.56 22.67 -36.06
C ALA A 23 24.62 22.12 -34.97
N LEU A 24 24.89 20.91 -34.47
CA LEU A 24 24.11 20.27 -33.42
C LEU A 24 24.31 20.96 -32.06
N SER A 25 25.48 21.51 -31.77
CA SER A 25 25.74 22.25 -30.52
C SER A 25 24.94 23.55 -30.41
N ARG A 26 24.41 24.06 -31.53
CA ARG A 26 23.58 25.28 -31.58
C ARG A 26 22.09 24.98 -31.40
N ALA A 27 21.68 23.71 -31.38
CA ALA A 27 20.29 23.30 -31.14
C ALA A 27 20.05 23.10 -29.63
N PRO A 28 19.16 23.88 -28.99
CA PRO A 28 18.98 23.84 -27.53
C PRO A 28 18.37 22.53 -27.00
N GLU A 29 17.74 21.74 -27.86
CA GLU A 29 17.20 20.41 -27.56
C GLU A 29 18.22 19.26 -27.60
N VAL A 30 19.47 19.52 -28.01
CA VAL A 30 20.53 18.51 -28.16
C VAL A 30 21.68 18.77 -27.20
N ALA A 31 22.04 17.76 -26.39
CA ALA A 31 23.22 17.78 -25.55
C ALA A 31 24.32 16.92 -26.20
N LEU A 32 25.35 17.56 -26.74
CA LEU A 32 26.52 16.82 -27.22
C LEU A 32 27.30 16.25 -26.04
N VAL A 33 27.65 14.97 -26.14
CA VAL A 33 28.49 14.29 -25.13
C VAL A 33 29.93 14.85 -25.18
N SER A 34 30.38 15.26 -26.36
CA SER A 34 31.63 15.99 -26.57
C SER A 34 31.39 17.14 -27.58
N PRO A 35 31.91 18.36 -27.34
CA PRO A 35 31.72 19.50 -28.24
C PRO A 35 32.49 19.39 -29.58
N PHE A 36 33.37 18.39 -29.70
CA PHE A 36 34.14 18.10 -30.92
C PHE A 36 33.94 16.64 -31.35
N ALA A 37 34.09 16.37 -32.65
CA ALA A 37 33.99 15.01 -33.18
C ALA A 37 35.13 14.14 -32.62
N VAL A 38 34.76 12.99 -32.05
CA VAL A 38 35.69 12.10 -31.36
C VAL A 38 36.34 11.14 -32.37
N PRO A 39 37.68 10.97 -32.36
CA PRO A 39 38.34 9.94 -33.17
C PRO A 39 37.87 8.55 -32.76
N ILE A 40 37.59 7.69 -33.74
CA ILE A 40 37.02 6.37 -33.51
C ILE A 40 37.85 5.48 -32.59
N GLU A 41 39.17 5.70 -32.52
CA GLU A 41 40.08 4.95 -31.66
C GLU A 41 39.89 5.24 -30.17
N ARG A 42 39.36 6.43 -29.81
CA ARG A 42 39.12 6.85 -28.42
C ARG A 42 37.71 6.55 -27.92
N LEU A 43 36.87 6.01 -28.79
CA LEU A 43 35.47 5.76 -28.51
C LEU A 43 35.26 4.59 -27.54
N ASP A 44 36.09 3.54 -27.65
CA ASP A 44 36.05 2.37 -26.77
C ASP A 44 36.32 2.77 -25.30
N ASP A 45 37.25 3.70 -25.07
CA ASP A 45 37.58 4.21 -23.72
C ASP A 45 36.39 5.00 -23.12
N MET A 46 35.75 5.85 -23.92
CA MET A 46 34.58 6.62 -23.47
C MET A 46 33.35 5.76 -23.16
N LEU A 47 33.15 4.66 -23.88
CA LEU A 47 32.06 3.72 -23.60
C LEU A 47 32.36 2.85 -22.38
N ALA A 48 33.63 2.51 -22.14
CA ALA A 48 34.06 1.76 -20.96
C ALA A 48 33.90 2.57 -19.65
N ASP A 49 34.04 3.89 -19.71
CA ASP A 49 33.87 4.82 -18.57
C ASP A 49 32.39 5.01 -18.14
N GLY A 50 31.45 4.24 -18.69
CA GLY A 50 30.08 4.15 -18.15
C GLY A 50 29.13 5.28 -18.55
N VAL A 51 29.25 5.81 -19.77
CA VAL A 51 28.24 6.73 -20.33
C VAL A 51 26.96 5.96 -20.66
N ALA A 52 26.11 5.76 -19.65
CA ALA A 52 25.00 4.81 -19.67
C ALA A 52 23.89 5.08 -20.70
N ASP A 53 23.80 6.30 -21.26
CA ASP A 53 22.66 6.70 -22.10
C ASP A 53 23.10 7.59 -23.28
N ILE A 54 23.75 6.99 -24.29
CA ILE A 54 23.95 7.66 -25.59
C ILE A 54 22.77 7.30 -26.47
N GLU A 55 21.94 8.30 -26.80
CA GLU A 55 20.75 8.05 -27.62
C GLU A 55 21.06 7.96 -29.10
N VAL A 56 22.03 8.73 -29.60
CA VAL A 56 22.38 8.78 -31.03
C VAL A 56 23.88 8.89 -31.24
N MET A 57 24.43 8.00 -32.08
CA MET A 57 25.81 8.07 -32.56
C MET A 57 25.85 8.34 -34.07
N ILE A 58 26.68 9.29 -34.48
CA ILE A 58 26.86 9.68 -35.88
C ILE A 58 28.30 9.39 -36.29
N ALA A 59 28.49 8.47 -37.23
CA ALA A 59 29.82 8.10 -37.75
C ALA A 59 29.97 8.54 -39.20
N ILE A 60 31.11 9.12 -39.56
CA ILE A 60 31.38 9.71 -40.87
C ILE A 60 32.65 9.06 -41.45
N GLY A 61 32.55 8.47 -42.66
CA GLY A 61 33.65 7.82 -43.40
C GLY A 61 33.39 6.36 -43.84
N ASN A 62 34.29 5.81 -44.67
CA ASN A 62 34.10 4.53 -45.38
C ASN A 62 34.40 3.23 -44.60
N VAL A 63 34.63 3.28 -43.28
CA VAL A 63 35.15 2.14 -42.49
C VAL A 63 34.05 1.40 -41.67
N LEU A 64 32.78 1.76 -41.87
CA LEU A 64 31.66 1.31 -41.03
C LEU A 64 31.28 -0.17 -41.10
N THR A 65 31.61 -0.86 -42.19
CA THR A 65 31.28 -2.28 -42.37
C THR A 65 32.12 -3.20 -41.48
N GLY A 66 33.33 -2.82 -41.07
CA GLY A 66 34.18 -3.64 -40.19
C GLY A 66 34.00 -3.36 -38.69
N LEU A 67 33.57 -2.14 -38.34
CA LEU A 67 33.43 -1.72 -36.94
C LEU A 67 32.20 -2.33 -36.26
N THR A 68 31.11 -2.48 -37.00
CA THR A 68 29.85 -3.06 -36.49
C THR A 68 30.08 -4.49 -36.00
N ASP A 69 30.77 -5.32 -36.79
CA ASP A 69 31.08 -6.71 -36.44
C ASP A 69 32.08 -6.79 -35.27
N LYS A 70 33.11 -5.94 -35.27
CA LYS A 70 34.09 -5.86 -34.18
C LYS A 70 33.42 -5.48 -32.86
N TRP A 71 32.43 -4.59 -32.88
CA TRP A 71 31.73 -4.12 -31.69
C TRP A 71 30.66 -5.07 -31.18
N LEU A 72 29.86 -5.67 -32.07
CA LEU A 72 28.92 -6.73 -31.69
C LEU A 72 29.64 -7.92 -31.04
N SER A 73 30.89 -8.18 -31.45
CA SER A 73 31.74 -9.20 -30.82
C SER A 73 32.27 -8.81 -29.43
N LYS A 74 32.52 -7.52 -29.19
CA LYS A 74 33.15 -7.00 -27.95
C LYS A 74 32.12 -6.59 -26.87
N TYR A 75 30.93 -6.14 -27.28
CA TYR A 75 29.85 -5.69 -26.39
C TYR A 75 28.50 -6.33 -26.78
N PRO A 76 28.32 -7.64 -26.54
CA PRO A 76 27.16 -8.42 -27.04
C PRO A 76 25.81 -8.03 -26.42
N HIS A 77 25.80 -7.16 -25.41
CA HIS A 77 24.60 -6.66 -24.73
C HIS A 77 24.05 -5.34 -25.32
N LEU A 78 24.77 -4.71 -26.26
CA LEU A 78 24.30 -3.52 -26.97
C LEU A 78 23.39 -3.94 -28.13
N VAL A 79 22.15 -3.42 -28.17
CA VAL A 79 21.22 -3.66 -29.28
C VAL A 79 21.03 -2.38 -30.09
N LEU A 80 21.44 -2.41 -31.36
CA LEU A 80 21.27 -1.30 -32.31
C LEU A 80 19.80 -1.25 -32.79
N SER A 81 19.08 -0.22 -32.40
CA SER A 81 17.66 0.02 -32.72
C SER A 81 17.40 0.69 -34.06
N HIS A 82 18.40 1.36 -34.66
CA HIS A 82 18.30 1.96 -35.99
C HIS A 82 19.69 2.20 -36.59
N VAL A 83 19.91 1.78 -37.84
CA VAL A 83 21.13 2.09 -38.62
C VAL A 83 20.68 2.66 -39.97
N ALA A 84 20.97 3.94 -40.22
CA ALA A 84 20.71 4.56 -41.52
C ALA A 84 22.03 4.97 -42.16
N ILE A 85 22.33 4.41 -43.34
CA ILE A 85 23.56 4.66 -44.09
C ILE A 85 23.23 5.57 -45.27
N SER A 86 23.75 6.81 -45.23
CA SER A 86 23.86 7.72 -46.37
C SER A 86 25.31 7.71 -46.88
N PRO A 87 25.63 8.24 -48.08
CA PRO A 87 26.98 8.20 -48.63
C PRO A 87 28.06 8.77 -47.69
N ASP A 88 27.69 9.77 -46.88
CA ASP A 88 28.65 10.52 -46.04
C ASP A 88 28.35 10.44 -44.54
N VAL A 89 27.25 9.81 -44.10
CA VAL A 89 26.85 9.77 -42.68
C VAL A 89 26.13 8.48 -42.34
N VAL A 90 26.53 7.84 -41.23
CA VAL A 90 25.82 6.70 -40.63
C VAL A 90 25.26 7.06 -39.27
N HIS A 91 23.96 6.90 -39.13
CA HIS A 91 23.21 7.17 -37.93
C HIS A 91 22.89 5.86 -37.21
N ILE A 92 23.40 5.70 -35.98
CA ILE A 92 23.21 4.49 -35.16
C ILE A 92 22.53 4.85 -33.83
N LYS A 93 21.38 4.23 -33.56
CA LYS A 93 20.60 4.39 -32.32
C LYS A 93 20.68 3.11 -31.50
N VAL A 94 21.05 3.13 -30.22
CA VAL A 94 21.23 1.89 -29.41
C VAL A 94 20.20 1.80 -28.28
N ARG A 95 19.37 0.74 -28.24
CA ARG A 95 18.48 0.38 -27.10
C ARG A 95 18.12 -1.12 -27.09
N ASN A 96 18.13 -1.73 -25.90
CA ASN A 96 17.81 -3.13 -25.62
C ASN A 96 16.29 -3.40 -25.65
N ILE A 97 15.78 -4.24 -26.59
CA ILE A 97 14.32 -4.40 -26.82
C ILE A 97 13.89 -5.79 -27.34
N GLY A 98 12.88 -6.39 -26.69
CA GLY A 98 11.96 -7.45 -27.20
C GLY A 98 10.57 -6.89 -27.60
N LEU A 99 9.73 -7.70 -28.28
CA LEU A 99 8.33 -7.53 -28.81
C LEU A 99 7.82 -6.12 -29.25
N HIS A 100 8.03 -5.09 -28.46
CA HIS A 100 7.75 -3.66 -28.70
C HIS A 100 8.22 -3.15 -30.07
N GLN A 101 9.41 -3.53 -30.52
CA GLN A 101 9.94 -3.16 -31.85
C GLN A 101 9.16 -3.79 -33.01
N MET A 102 8.58 -4.99 -32.83
CA MET A 102 7.77 -5.62 -33.88
C MET A 102 6.46 -4.87 -34.10
N LEU A 103 5.84 -4.42 -33.01
CA LEU A 103 4.54 -3.76 -33.07
C LEU A 103 4.65 -2.30 -33.51
N LEU A 104 5.76 -1.64 -33.17
CA LEU A 104 6.12 -0.34 -33.75
C LEU A 104 6.44 -0.46 -35.24
N ALA A 105 7.16 -1.50 -35.67
CA ALA A 105 7.46 -1.75 -37.09
C ALA A 105 6.18 -2.05 -37.90
N LEU A 106 5.26 -2.85 -37.34
CA LEU A 106 3.96 -3.16 -37.96
C LEU A 106 3.04 -1.93 -38.01
N ARG A 107 3.00 -1.11 -36.96
CA ARG A 107 2.27 0.17 -36.96
C ARG A 107 2.87 1.18 -37.94
N ALA A 108 4.19 1.19 -38.12
CA ALA A 108 4.87 2.04 -39.10
C ALA A 108 4.62 1.58 -40.55
N LEU A 109 4.56 0.26 -40.79
CA LEU A 109 4.19 -0.34 -42.07
C LEU A 109 2.71 -0.08 -42.44
N ALA A 110 1.81 -0.15 -41.47
CA ALA A 110 0.37 0.05 -41.69
C ALA A 110 -0.03 1.52 -41.91
N ARG A 111 0.77 2.48 -41.43
CA ARG A 111 0.44 3.92 -41.52
C ARG A 111 0.89 4.64 -42.79
N SER A 112 1.50 3.97 -43.76
CA SER A 112 2.01 4.65 -44.97
C SER A 112 1.13 4.36 -46.20
N PRO A 113 0.18 5.25 -46.55
CA PRO A 113 -0.61 5.09 -47.76
C PRO A 113 0.22 5.47 -49.00
N ALA A 114 0.57 4.45 -49.78
CA ALA A 114 0.73 4.43 -51.23
C ALA A 114 1.97 5.07 -51.93
N ARG A 115 2.33 4.39 -53.04
CA ARG A 115 3.05 4.84 -54.26
C ARG A 115 4.58 4.72 -54.30
N HIS A 116 5.12 3.50 -54.46
CA HIS A 116 6.08 3.15 -55.54
C HIS A 116 6.55 1.67 -55.45
N PRO A 117 6.68 0.91 -56.57
CA PRO A 117 6.98 -0.53 -56.51
C PRO A 117 8.47 -0.90 -56.32
N SER A 118 9.39 0.05 -56.25
CA SER A 118 10.83 -0.20 -56.38
C SER A 118 11.68 -0.04 -55.10
N ARG A 119 11.06 0.03 -53.92
CA ARG A 119 11.79 -0.07 -52.64
C ARG A 119 11.17 -1.11 -51.73
N ARG A 120 11.38 -2.38 -52.05
CA ARG A 120 11.38 -3.45 -51.06
C ARG A 120 12.79 -3.53 -50.48
N ARG A 121 13.02 -2.94 -49.31
CA ARG A 121 14.12 -3.37 -48.44
C ARG A 121 13.50 -4.16 -47.30
N LEU A 122 13.60 -5.47 -47.43
CA LEU A 122 13.46 -6.44 -46.36
C LEU A 122 14.74 -6.38 -45.54
N GLU A 123 14.62 -6.27 -44.22
CA GLU A 123 15.71 -6.59 -43.30
C GLU A 123 15.20 -7.61 -42.26
N TYR A 124 15.94 -8.70 -42.14
CA TYR A 124 15.92 -9.59 -40.98
C TYR A 124 17.36 -9.91 -40.53
N ARG A 125 17.42 -10.45 -39.32
CA ARG A 125 18.39 -10.33 -38.22
C ARG A 125 19.53 -11.35 -38.27
N LEU A 126 20.53 -11.22 -37.38
CA LEU A 126 21.33 -12.37 -36.95
C LEU A 126 21.45 -12.46 -35.41
N VAL A 127 21.29 -13.68 -34.92
CA VAL A 127 21.49 -14.14 -33.54
C VAL A 127 22.40 -15.36 -33.62
N ALA A 128 23.38 -15.49 -32.73
CA ALA A 128 23.73 -16.81 -32.19
C ALA A 128 24.43 -16.74 -30.83
N SER A 129 24.07 -17.72 -30.01
CA SER A 129 24.41 -18.00 -28.62
C SER A 129 25.87 -18.42 -28.38
N THR A 130 26.33 -18.14 -27.16
CA THR A 130 27.45 -18.82 -26.51
C THR A 130 27.18 -20.33 -26.43
N THR A 131 28.06 -21.18 -26.98
CA THR A 131 28.85 -22.25 -26.31
C THR A 131 29.28 -23.36 -27.29
N SER A 132 30.55 -23.75 -27.19
CA SER A 132 31.26 -24.91 -27.77
C SER A 132 31.78 -24.79 -29.22
N ALA A 133 33.12 -24.78 -29.30
CA ALA A 133 33.91 -24.82 -30.51
C ALA A 133 34.12 -26.28 -30.96
N SER A 134 33.85 -26.57 -32.23
CA SER A 134 34.76 -27.25 -33.16
C SER A 134 33.98 -27.82 -34.35
N HIS A 135 34.59 -27.75 -35.54
CA HIS A 135 34.14 -28.26 -36.84
C HIS A 135 33.25 -27.31 -37.66
N PHE A 136 33.94 -26.34 -38.27
CA PHE A 136 33.51 -25.66 -39.48
C PHE A 136 33.38 -26.66 -40.63
N GLY A 137 32.15 -26.87 -41.09
CA GLY A 137 31.79 -27.53 -42.33
C GLY A 137 30.43 -27.02 -42.76
N GLY A 138 30.37 -25.78 -43.27
CA GLY A 138 29.14 -25.16 -43.72
C GLY A 138 28.73 -25.65 -45.10
N GLU A 139 27.74 -26.55 -45.15
CA GLU A 139 26.81 -26.61 -46.27
C GLU A 139 26.03 -25.29 -46.34
N VAL A 140 25.78 -24.80 -47.55
CA VAL A 140 24.85 -23.69 -47.77
C VAL A 140 23.45 -24.17 -47.42
N ILE A 141 22.98 -23.87 -46.22
CA ILE A 141 21.57 -23.97 -45.85
C ILE A 141 20.96 -22.59 -46.10
N GLU A 142 20.21 -22.46 -47.20
CA GLU A 142 19.31 -21.33 -47.44
C GLU A 142 18.40 -21.14 -46.20
N MET A 143 18.54 -20.01 -45.51
CA MET A 143 17.58 -19.63 -44.47
C MET A 143 16.23 -19.32 -45.11
N GLN A 144 15.27 -20.22 -44.93
CA GLN A 144 13.86 -20.01 -45.26
C GLN A 144 13.28 -18.83 -44.45
N ARG A 145 12.21 -18.23 -45.01
CA ARG A 145 11.44 -17.06 -44.55
C ARG A 145 10.84 -17.12 -43.11
N ASP A 146 11.26 -18.03 -42.25
CA ASP A 146 10.56 -18.36 -40.99
C ASP A 146 10.99 -17.50 -39.80
N GLY A 147 10.26 -16.40 -39.59
CA GLY A 147 10.31 -15.59 -38.39
C GLY A 147 8.97 -15.61 -37.64
N ARG A 148 8.92 -16.35 -36.51
CA ARG A 148 7.80 -16.52 -35.55
C ARG A 148 6.73 -17.56 -35.94
N PRO A 149 6.87 -18.82 -35.49
CA PRO A 149 5.95 -19.91 -35.86
C PRO A 149 4.52 -19.70 -35.38
N LEU A 150 4.30 -19.13 -34.17
CA LEU A 150 2.96 -18.88 -33.64
C LEU A 150 2.18 -17.85 -34.46
N HIS A 151 2.79 -16.70 -34.73
CA HIS A 151 2.15 -15.64 -35.52
C HIS A 151 1.80 -16.11 -36.93
N ARG A 152 2.74 -16.82 -37.58
CA ARG A 152 2.51 -17.44 -38.89
C ARG A 152 1.35 -18.44 -38.84
N ALA A 153 1.34 -19.34 -37.85
CA ALA A 153 0.27 -20.30 -37.67
C ALA A 153 -1.09 -19.64 -37.42
N VAL A 154 -1.15 -18.55 -36.62
CA VAL A 154 -2.38 -17.79 -36.37
C VAL A 154 -2.90 -17.13 -37.65
N ILE A 155 -2.04 -16.44 -38.42
CA ILE A 155 -2.45 -15.80 -39.68
C ILE A 155 -2.89 -16.85 -40.71
N GLU A 156 -2.12 -17.92 -40.90
CA GLU A 156 -2.45 -18.98 -41.85
C GLU A 156 -3.77 -19.66 -41.48
N TRP A 157 -4.01 -19.90 -40.19
CA TRP A 157 -5.27 -20.44 -39.70
C TRP A 157 -6.44 -19.46 -39.92
N LEU A 158 -6.29 -18.18 -39.56
CA LEU A 158 -7.33 -17.15 -39.76
C LEU A 158 -7.70 -17.01 -41.24
N ASP A 159 -6.70 -16.94 -42.12
CA ASP A 159 -6.91 -16.80 -43.56
C ASP A 159 -7.65 -18.03 -44.11
N LYS A 160 -7.28 -19.25 -43.69
CA LYS A 160 -7.95 -20.50 -44.10
C LYS A 160 -9.39 -20.60 -43.57
N GLN A 161 -9.64 -20.21 -42.33
CA GLN A 161 -10.99 -20.22 -41.73
C GLN A 161 -11.94 -19.26 -42.46
N LEU A 162 -11.49 -18.03 -42.71
CA LEU A 162 -12.29 -17.02 -43.41
C LEU A 162 -12.54 -17.42 -44.88
N LEU A 163 -11.52 -17.97 -45.57
CA LEU A 163 -11.68 -18.50 -46.92
C LEU A 163 -12.67 -19.67 -47.02
N ARG A 164 -12.68 -20.56 -46.02
CA ARG A 164 -13.65 -21.66 -45.93
C ARG A 164 -15.07 -21.11 -45.85
N HIS A 165 -15.31 -20.17 -44.93
CA HIS A 165 -16.61 -19.53 -44.75
C HIS A 165 -17.08 -18.78 -46.01
N CYS A 166 -16.19 -18.07 -46.70
CA CYS A 166 -16.51 -17.46 -47.99
C CYS A 166 -16.90 -18.50 -49.04
N GLY A 167 -16.16 -19.61 -49.14
CA GLY A 167 -16.42 -20.67 -50.12
C GLY A 167 -17.69 -21.48 -49.89
N THR A 168 -18.16 -21.60 -48.64
CA THR A 168 -19.47 -22.22 -48.33
C THR A 168 -20.65 -21.29 -48.58
N SER A 169 -20.38 -19.98 -48.74
CA SER A 169 -21.41 -18.93 -48.85
C SER A 169 -21.60 -18.39 -50.29
N THR A 170 -20.77 -18.86 -51.24
CA THR A 170 -20.85 -18.54 -52.67
C THR A 170 -21.89 -19.38 -53.41
N THR A 171 -22.73 -18.74 -54.24
CA THR A 171 -23.56 -19.43 -55.25
C THR A 171 -22.78 -19.66 -56.54
N ASP A 172 -23.29 -20.52 -57.44
CA ASP A 172 -22.73 -20.84 -58.79
C ASP A 172 -22.43 -19.61 -59.69
N SER A 173 -22.79 -18.40 -59.26
CA SER A 173 -22.61 -17.13 -59.95
C SER A 173 -21.39 -16.29 -59.48
N ASP A 174 -20.45 -16.84 -58.70
CA ASP A 174 -19.32 -16.10 -58.07
C ASP A 174 -19.74 -14.96 -57.11
N GLU A 175 -21.04 -14.89 -56.79
CA GLU A 175 -21.62 -13.96 -55.81
C GLU A 175 -21.83 -14.68 -54.47
N VAL A 176 -21.49 -13.99 -53.38
CA VAL A 176 -21.81 -14.44 -52.02
C VAL A 176 -23.26 -14.01 -51.73
N ARG A 177 -24.11 -14.92 -51.24
CA ARG A 177 -25.53 -14.62 -51.00
C ARG A 177 -25.70 -13.33 -50.16
N GLY A 178 -26.35 -12.33 -50.75
CA GLY A 178 -26.76 -11.10 -50.07
C GLY A 178 -25.77 -9.94 -50.11
N LEU A 179 -24.65 -10.02 -50.86
CA LEU A 179 -23.60 -8.99 -50.90
C LEU A 179 -23.48 -8.33 -52.29
N SER A 180 -23.33 -7.01 -52.34
CA SER A 180 -23.21 -6.24 -53.60
C SER A 180 -21.85 -6.33 -54.32
N ARG A 181 -20.93 -7.25 -53.95
CA ARG A 181 -19.64 -7.51 -54.64
C ARG A 181 -19.12 -8.96 -54.48
N SER A 182 -18.35 -9.41 -55.48
CA SER A 182 -17.93 -10.81 -55.74
C SER A 182 -16.90 -11.38 -54.74
N ALA A 183 -17.01 -12.70 -54.46
CA ALA A 183 -16.07 -13.49 -53.65
C ALA A 183 -14.59 -13.32 -54.05
N PHE A 184 -14.34 -12.98 -55.32
CA PHE A 184 -13.02 -12.69 -55.87
C PHE A 184 -12.24 -11.60 -55.12
N SER A 185 -12.91 -10.57 -54.57
CA SER A 185 -12.21 -9.48 -53.86
C SER A 185 -11.69 -9.90 -52.49
N ILE A 186 -12.47 -10.70 -51.74
CA ILE A 186 -12.04 -11.25 -50.44
C ILE A 186 -10.97 -12.32 -50.67
N GLN A 187 -11.15 -13.15 -51.69
CA GLN A 187 -10.21 -14.21 -52.06
C GLN A 187 -8.84 -13.64 -52.50
N ALA A 188 -8.81 -12.55 -53.26
CA ALA A 188 -7.58 -11.86 -53.64
C ALA A 188 -6.84 -11.21 -52.45
N GLN A 189 -7.55 -10.88 -51.37
CA GLN A 189 -7.01 -10.24 -50.18
C GLN A 189 -6.49 -11.24 -49.13
N LEU A 190 -7.00 -12.49 -49.16
CA LEU A 190 -6.65 -13.58 -48.24
C LEU A 190 -5.70 -14.63 -48.85
N MET A 191 -5.62 -14.78 -50.18
CA MET A 191 -4.74 -15.78 -50.81
C MET A 191 -3.29 -15.30 -50.91
N SER A 192 -2.35 -16.12 -50.42
CA SER A 192 -0.94 -15.98 -50.79
C SER A 192 -0.69 -16.52 -52.21
N GLN A 193 0.35 -16.06 -52.91
CA GLN A 193 0.69 -16.56 -54.26
C GLN A 193 1.00 -18.08 -54.31
N ALA A 194 1.21 -18.74 -53.18
CA ALA A 194 1.49 -20.19 -53.11
C ALA A 194 0.22 -21.06 -53.11
N ASP A 195 -0.90 -20.56 -52.57
CA ASP A 195 -2.14 -21.35 -52.39
C ASP A 195 -2.94 -21.57 -53.67
N ALA A 196 -2.59 -20.87 -54.75
CA ALA A 196 -3.29 -20.94 -56.03
C ALA A 196 -3.04 -22.25 -56.81
N ASN A 197 -2.06 -23.08 -56.41
CA ASN A 197 -1.51 -24.12 -57.29
C ASN A 197 -1.62 -25.58 -56.79
N GLU A 198 -2.31 -25.88 -55.68
CA GLU A 198 -2.36 -27.25 -55.13
C GLU A 198 -3.78 -27.84 -55.01
N ARG A 199 -3.92 -29.13 -55.34
CA ARG A 199 -5.17 -29.91 -55.52
C ARG A 199 -5.73 -30.60 -54.25
N VAL A 200 -5.37 -30.18 -53.04
CA VAL A 200 -5.86 -30.83 -51.79
C VAL A 200 -7.25 -30.27 -51.40
N PRO A 201 -8.20 -31.12 -50.93
CA PRO A 201 -9.51 -30.66 -50.43
C PRO A 201 -9.39 -29.62 -49.31
N ARG A 202 -10.23 -28.57 -49.34
CA ARG A 202 -10.15 -27.42 -48.40
C ARG A 202 -10.33 -27.81 -46.93
N ASP A 203 -11.18 -28.79 -46.61
CA ASP A 203 -11.42 -29.20 -45.21
C ASP A 203 -10.19 -29.91 -44.59
N ALA A 204 -9.51 -30.78 -45.34
CA ALA A 204 -8.29 -31.46 -44.86
C ALA A 204 -7.14 -30.47 -44.53
N ARG A 205 -7.06 -29.34 -45.26
CA ARG A 205 -6.09 -28.26 -45.01
C ARG A 205 -6.38 -27.46 -43.75
N LEU A 206 -7.65 -27.40 -43.34
CA LEU A 206 -8.09 -26.70 -42.14
C LEU A 206 -7.71 -27.48 -40.89
N ASP A 207 -7.94 -28.79 -40.91
CA ASP A 207 -7.59 -29.71 -39.83
C ASP A 207 -6.08 -29.69 -39.57
N GLU A 208 -5.27 -29.74 -40.64
CA GLU A 208 -3.82 -29.63 -40.57
C GLU A 208 -3.37 -28.25 -40.01
N SER A 209 -3.97 -27.16 -40.47
CA SER A 209 -3.65 -25.82 -39.95
C SER A 209 -4.04 -25.63 -38.49
N THR A 210 -5.13 -26.27 -38.05
CA THR A 210 -5.59 -26.22 -36.66
C THR A 210 -4.63 -27.01 -35.77
N ALA A 211 -4.16 -28.18 -36.21
CA ALA A 211 -3.15 -28.95 -35.50
C ALA A 211 -1.81 -28.19 -35.36
N LEU A 212 -1.38 -27.50 -36.42
CA LEU A 212 -0.18 -26.65 -36.40
C LEU A 212 -0.34 -25.45 -35.45
N LEU A 213 -1.51 -24.81 -35.44
CA LEU A 213 -1.83 -23.71 -34.52
C LEU A 213 -1.74 -24.16 -33.06
N LEU A 214 -2.38 -25.29 -32.71
CA LEU A 214 -2.37 -25.82 -31.35
C LEU A 214 -0.93 -26.15 -30.90
N THR A 215 -0.15 -26.81 -31.76
CA THR A 215 1.25 -27.11 -31.48
C THR A 215 2.08 -25.85 -31.28
N ALA A 216 1.83 -24.81 -32.08
CA ALA A 216 2.53 -23.54 -31.95
C ALA A 216 2.15 -22.80 -30.65
N ILE A 217 0.88 -22.90 -30.20
CA ILE A 217 0.41 -22.35 -28.93
C ILE A 217 1.08 -23.04 -27.75
N ASP A 218 1.19 -24.37 -27.76
CA ASP A 218 1.85 -25.12 -26.68
C ASP A 218 3.34 -24.77 -26.57
N ASN A 219 4.03 -24.65 -27.72
CA ASN A 219 5.41 -24.19 -27.77
C ASN A 219 5.55 -22.75 -27.23
N ALA A 220 4.62 -21.87 -27.60
CA ALA A 220 4.56 -20.48 -27.16
C ALA A 220 4.30 -20.35 -25.66
N ALA A 221 3.45 -21.22 -25.08
CA ALA A 221 3.22 -21.28 -23.64
C ALA A 221 4.51 -21.67 -22.90
N THR A 222 5.26 -22.63 -23.45
CA THR A 222 6.53 -23.09 -22.88
C THR A 222 7.63 -22.02 -22.97
N SER A 223 7.65 -21.23 -24.04
CA SER A 223 8.60 -20.14 -24.23
C SER A 223 8.20 -18.83 -23.55
N GLY A 224 7.05 -18.78 -22.87
CA GLY A 224 6.57 -17.60 -22.15
C GLY A 224 6.04 -16.48 -23.06
N GLU A 225 5.57 -16.80 -24.27
CA GLU A 225 4.90 -15.82 -25.13
C GLU A 225 3.50 -15.47 -24.59
N PRO A 226 3.07 -14.19 -24.57
CA PRO A 226 1.80 -13.77 -23.97
C PRO A 226 0.57 -14.54 -24.47
N LEU A 227 0.47 -14.79 -25.77
CA LEU A 227 -0.68 -15.48 -26.34
C LEU A 227 -0.74 -16.97 -25.90
N GLY A 228 0.41 -17.64 -25.81
CA GLY A 228 0.48 -19.02 -25.28
C GLY A 228 0.21 -19.07 -23.77
N MET A 229 0.70 -18.09 -23.01
CA MET A 229 0.40 -17.95 -21.58
C MET A 229 -1.10 -17.72 -21.34
N LEU A 230 -1.77 -16.92 -22.17
CA LEU A 230 -3.21 -16.66 -22.05
C LEU A 230 -4.03 -17.93 -22.15
N PHE A 231 -3.74 -18.75 -23.16
CA PHE A 231 -4.48 -19.98 -23.40
C PHE A 231 -4.23 -21.04 -22.33
N SER A 232 -2.96 -21.21 -21.93
CA SER A 232 -2.59 -22.19 -20.89
C SER A 232 -3.04 -21.77 -19.48
N ALA A 233 -3.01 -20.48 -19.14
CA ALA A 233 -3.29 -20.01 -17.79
C ALA A 233 -4.78 -19.92 -17.46
N LEU A 234 -5.64 -19.60 -18.44
CA LEU A 234 -7.08 -19.36 -18.23
C LEU A 234 -7.95 -20.61 -18.45
N GLY A 235 -7.37 -21.70 -18.94
CA GLY A 235 -8.06 -22.97 -19.15
C GLY A 235 -9.18 -22.89 -20.19
N LEU A 236 -8.99 -22.07 -21.23
CA LEU A 236 -9.98 -21.90 -22.30
C LEU A 236 -10.11 -23.18 -23.13
N THR A 237 -11.34 -23.49 -23.55
CA THR A 237 -11.60 -24.56 -24.50
C THR A 237 -11.03 -24.21 -25.88
N GLN A 238 -10.74 -25.21 -26.71
CA GLN A 238 -10.25 -24.98 -28.08
C GLN A 238 -11.19 -24.06 -28.88
N LEU A 239 -12.50 -24.19 -28.69
CA LEU A 239 -13.49 -23.35 -29.35
C LEU A 239 -13.39 -21.88 -28.90
N GLU A 240 -13.24 -21.64 -27.59
CA GLU A 240 -13.04 -20.29 -27.04
C GLU A 240 -11.72 -19.66 -27.52
N MET A 241 -10.66 -20.45 -27.64
CA MET A 241 -9.38 -19.99 -28.19
C MET A 241 -9.55 -19.51 -29.64
N CYS A 242 -10.21 -20.32 -30.48
CA CYS A 242 -10.51 -19.97 -31.86
C CYS A 242 -11.39 -18.71 -31.97
N ALA A 243 -12.42 -18.60 -31.13
CA ALA A 243 -13.29 -17.42 -31.08
C ALA A 243 -12.52 -16.15 -30.66
N LEU A 244 -11.61 -16.25 -29.68
CA LEU A 244 -10.77 -15.14 -29.26
C LEU A 244 -9.81 -14.69 -30.38
N LEU A 245 -9.21 -15.62 -31.11
CA LEU A 245 -8.32 -15.30 -32.23
C LEU A 245 -9.05 -14.55 -33.37
N ILE A 246 -10.28 -14.94 -33.68
CA ILE A 246 -11.12 -14.23 -34.66
C ILE A 246 -11.45 -12.82 -34.16
N ALA A 247 -11.79 -12.68 -32.86
CA ALA A 247 -12.04 -11.37 -32.25
C ALA A 247 -10.79 -10.48 -32.19
N LEU A 248 -9.59 -11.07 -32.05
CA LEU A 248 -8.31 -10.38 -32.03
C LEU A 248 -7.80 -9.99 -33.42
N ALA A 249 -8.26 -10.66 -34.48
CA ALA A 249 -7.80 -10.46 -35.87
C ALA A 249 -7.74 -8.97 -36.31
N PRO A 250 -8.72 -8.09 -35.99
CA PRO A 250 -8.68 -6.67 -36.35
C PRO A 250 -7.51 -5.89 -35.75
N GLU A 251 -7.01 -6.34 -34.60
CA GLU A 251 -5.88 -5.75 -33.88
C GLU A 251 -4.54 -6.31 -34.40
N LEU A 252 -4.53 -7.49 -35.03
CA LEU A 252 -3.34 -8.12 -35.62
C LEU A 252 -2.99 -7.51 -36.98
N ASP A 253 -3.97 -7.35 -37.87
CA ASP A 253 -3.76 -6.79 -39.22
C ASP A 253 -5.02 -6.05 -39.70
N GLN A 254 -4.82 -4.86 -40.26
CA GLN A 254 -5.88 -4.03 -40.83
C GLN A 254 -6.66 -4.75 -41.95
N LYS A 255 -6.06 -5.73 -42.65
CA LYS A 255 -6.75 -6.52 -43.69
C LYS A 255 -8.03 -7.17 -43.14
N TYR A 256 -8.01 -7.65 -41.90
CA TYR A 256 -9.17 -8.31 -41.28
C TYR A 256 -10.32 -7.35 -40.98
N GLN A 257 -10.04 -6.07 -40.70
CA GLN A 257 -11.09 -5.04 -40.55
C GLN A 257 -11.89 -4.86 -41.83
N THR A 258 -11.20 -4.91 -42.98
CA THR A 258 -11.84 -4.81 -44.30
C THR A 258 -12.62 -6.08 -44.64
N VAL A 259 -12.04 -7.26 -44.36
CA VAL A 259 -12.71 -8.55 -44.56
C VAL A 259 -13.99 -8.66 -43.73
N PHE A 260 -13.96 -8.28 -42.45
CA PHE A 260 -15.17 -8.30 -41.60
C PHE A 260 -16.23 -7.31 -42.09
N GLY A 261 -15.84 -6.11 -42.54
CA GLY A 261 -16.78 -5.18 -43.14
C GLY A 261 -17.48 -5.75 -44.37
N PHE A 262 -16.76 -6.51 -45.20
CA PHE A 262 -17.37 -7.21 -46.34
C PHE A 262 -18.28 -8.37 -45.91
N LEU A 263 -17.89 -9.16 -44.92
CA LEU A 263 -18.70 -10.28 -44.42
C LEU A 263 -20.00 -9.82 -43.76
N HIS A 264 -20.05 -8.59 -43.25
CA HIS A 264 -21.25 -7.98 -42.68
C HIS A 264 -22.12 -7.20 -43.68
N ASP A 265 -21.71 -7.08 -44.95
CA ASP A 265 -22.25 -6.10 -45.93
C ASP A 265 -22.22 -4.64 -45.45
N ASP A 266 -21.29 -4.30 -44.56
CA ASP A 266 -21.21 -2.98 -43.93
C ASP A 266 -19.75 -2.66 -43.59
N LEU A 267 -19.12 -1.84 -44.43
CA LEU A 267 -17.73 -1.40 -44.25
C LEU A 267 -17.51 -0.55 -42.98
N THR A 268 -18.58 -0.10 -42.31
CA THR A 268 -18.46 0.58 -41.01
C THR A 268 -18.21 -0.42 -39.88
N ARG A 269 -18.59 -1.69 -40.06
CA ARG A 269 -18.38 -2.77 -39.08
C ARG A 269 -16.99 -3.39 -39.23
N ARG A 270 -16.05 -2.94 -38.40
CA ARG A 270 -14.63 -3.34 -38.44
C ARG A 270 -14.26 -4.50 -37.50
N ALA A 271 -15.22 -5.05 -36.77
CA ALA A 271 -15.03 -6.15 -35.82
C ALA A 271 -15.97 -7.31 -36.15
N ALA A 272 -15.65 -8.51 -35.68
CA ALA A 272 -16.52 -9.67 -35.84
C ALA A 272 -17.72 -9.57 -34.88
N SER A 273 -18.92 -9.92 -35.36
CA SER A 273 -20.06 -10.15 -34.45
C SER A 273 -20.00 -11.56 -33.88
N LEU A 274 -20.71 -11.81 -32.78
CA LEU A 274 -20.85 -13.17 -32.25
C LEU A 274 -21.40 -14.13 -33.32
N GLY A 275 -22.40 -13.70 -34.09
CA GLY A 275 -22.99 -14.49 -35.17
C GLY A 275 -21.99 -14.84 -36.27
N LEU A 276 -21.12 -13.88 -36.63
CA LEU A 276 -20.05 -14.12 -37.61
C LEU A 276 -19.01 -15.09 -37.07
N ILE A 277 -18.60 -14.95 -35.80
CA ILE A 277 -17.67 -15.88 -35.16
C ILE A 277 -18.25 -17.30 -35.18
N CYS A 278 -19.51 -17.47 -34.78
CA CYS A 278 -20.15 -18.80 -34.79
C CYS A 278 -20.26 -19.38 -36.21
N ALA A 279 -20.59 -18.56 -37.20
CA ALA A 279 -20.73 -18.99 -38.59
C ALA A 279 -19.40 -19.31 -39.28
N VAL A 280 -18.28 -18.69 -38.84
CA VAL A 280 -16.93 -19.01 -39.33
C VAL A 280 -16.46 -20.35 -38.73
N LEU A 281 -16.76 -20.60 -37.46
CA LEU A 281 -16.30 -21.80 -36.74
C LEU A 281 -17.12 -23.05 -37.05
N GLY A 282 -18.39 -22.91 -37.44
CA GLY A 282 -19.26 -24.05 -37.76
C GLY A 282 -20.73 -23.69 -37.86
N GLU A 283 -21.59 -24.58 -37.35
CA GLU A 283 -23.04 -24.35 -37.29
C GLU A 283 -23.35 -23.32 -36.19
N PRO A 284 -24.00 -22.18 -36.50
CA PRO A 284 -24.10 -21.08 -35.55
C PRO A 284 -24.80 -21.39 -34.22
N SER A 285 -25.80 -22.26 -34.22
CA SER A 285 -26.59 -22.61 -33.02
C SER A 285 -25.84 -23.57 -32.10
N GLU A 286 -25.14 -24.55 -32.65
CA GLU A 286 -24.29 -25.50 -31.93
C GLU A 286 -23.09 -24.79 -31.29
N ILE A 287 -22.36 -23.98 -32.08
CA ILE A 287 -21.21 -23.22 -31.59
C ILE A 287 -21.62 -22.22 -30.51
N ARG A 288 -22.78 -21.55 -30.68
CA ARG A 288 -23.29 -20.63 -29.65
C ARG A 288 -23.69 -21.36 -28.37
N HIS A 289 -24.27 -22.56 -28.48
CA HIS A 289 -24.60 -23.39 -27.32
C HIS A 289 -23.33 -23.80 -26.56
N GLU A 290 -22.28 -24.22 -27.25
CA GLU A 290 -21.02 -24.64 -26.66
C GLU A 290 -20.25 -23.47 -26.01
N LEU A 291 -20.15 -22.31 -26.69
CA LEU A 291 -19.59 -21.08 -26.11
C LEU A 291 -20.37 -20.60 -24.88
N GLY A 292 -21.71 -20.77 -24.88
CA GLY A 292 -22.56 -20.48 -23.75
C GLY A 292 -22.44 -21.46 -22.58
N GLY A 293 -21.92 -22.67 -22.81
CA GLY A 293 -21.72 -23.69 -21.77
C GLY A 293 -20.47 -23.45 -20.92
N SER A 294 -19.37 -22.99 -21.54
CA SER A 294 -18.08 -22.73 -20.88
C SER A 294 -18.01 -21.34 -20.24
N CYS A 295 -18.54 -20.32 -20.94
CA CYS A 295 -18.55 -18.91 -20.52
C CYS A 295 -17.19 -18.32 -20.14
N GLY A 296 -16.06 -18.96 -20.48
CA GLY A 296 -14.71 -18.56 -20.07
C GLY A 296 -14.31 -17.20 -20.64
N LEU A 297 -14.65 -16.93 -21.91
CA LEU A 297 -14.38 -15.62 -22.55
C LEU A 297 -15.05 -14.44 -21.84
N LEU A 298 -16.32 -14.62 -21.44
CA LEU A 298 -17.09 -13.59 -20.72
C LEU A 298 -16.68 -13.51 -19.25
N TYR A 299 -16.53 -14.66 -18.61
CA TYR A 299 -16.13 -14.75 -17.21
C TYR A 299 -14.79 -14.05 -17.00
N TRP A 300 -13.74 -14.46 -17.74
CA TRP A 300 -12.43 -13.82 -17.68
C TRP A 300 -12.40 -12.44 -18.34
N ARG A 301 -13.54 -11.89 -18.76
CA ARG A 301 -13.67 -10.56 -19.38
C ARG A 301 -12.67 -10.37 -20.52
N LEU A 302 -12.34 -11.43 -21.26
CA LEU A 302 -11.42 -11.35 -22.41
C LEU A 302 -12.06 -10.61 -23.56
N ILE A 303 -13.39 -10.63 -23.62
CA ILE A 303 -14.19 -9.90 -24.58
C ILE A 303 -15.10 -8.89 -23.90
N THR A 304 -15.23 -7.72 -24.49
CA THR A 304 -16.21 -6.70 -24.09
C THR A 304 -17.47 -6.83 -24.94
N SER A 305 -18.62 -6.95 -24.29
CA SER A 305 -19.94 -6.91 -24.91
C SER A 305 -20.77 -5.81 -24.25
N SER A 306 -21.60 -5.12 -25.04
CA SER A 306 -22.56 -4.12 -24.55
C SER A 306 -23.65 -4.73 -23.66
N ASN A 307 -23.88 -6.04 -23.78
CA ASN A 307 -24.90 -6.80 -23.05
C ASN A 307 -24.27 -7.89 -22.18
N THR A 308 -24.95 -8.27 -21.07
CA THR A 308 -24.55 -9.34 -20.14
C THR A 308 -24.41 -10.71 -20.80
N LEU A 309 -25.15 -10.95 -21.88
CA LEU A 309 -24.95 -12.04 -22.84
C LEU A 309 -25.00 -11.42 -24.24
N PRO A 310 -23.93 -11.55 -25.06
CA PRO A 310 -23.94 -10.98 -26.39
C PRO A 310 -25.01 -11.61 -27.28
N CYS A 311 -25.79 -10.76 -27.93
CA CYS A 311 -26.66 -11.12 -29.04
C CYS A 311 -25.84 -11.49 -30.27
N SER A 312 -26.46 -12.18 -31.23
CA SER A 312 -25.77 -12.59 -32.48
C SER A 312 -25.21 -11.40 -33.26
N GLU A 313 -25.82 -10.22 -33.14
CA GLU A 313 -25.38 -9.00 -33.83
C GLU A 313 -24.37 -8.18 -33.01
N ASP A 314 -24.13 -8.52 -31.74
CA ASP A 314 -23.23 -7.75 -30.88
C ASP A 314 -21.80 -7.92 -31.38
N MET A 315 -21.10 -6.78 -31.55
CA MET A 315 -19.70 -6.75 -31.95
C MET A 315 -18.83 -7.20 -30.79
N ILE A 316 -18.00 -8.21 -31.03
CA ILE A 316 -17.09 -8.75 -30.05
C ILE A 316 -15.73 -8.10 -30.22
N ARG A 317 -15.25 -7.46 -29.16
CA ARG A 317 -13.89 -6.90 -29.08
C ARG A 317 -13.15 -7.49 -27.91
N VAL A 318 -11.85 -7.67 -28.08
CA VAL A 318 -10.97 -8.07 -26.98
C VAL A 318 -10.81 -6.89 -26.02
N ASP A 319 -10.80 -7.18 -24.73
CA ASP A 319 -10.62 -6.19 -23.66
C ASP A 319 -9.29 -5.43 -23.84
N ALA A 320 -9.34 -4.09 -23.78
CA ALA A 320 -8.19 -3.25 -24.15
C ALA A 320 -6.93 -3.53 -23.31
N PRO A 321 -7.00 -3.72 -21.98
CA PRO A 321 -5.85 -4.14 -21.17
C PRO A 321 -5.21 -5.45 -21.63
N VAL A 322 -6.02 -6.40 -22.10
CA VAL A 322 -5.53 -7.69 -22.62
C VAL A 322 -4.83 -7.49 -23.96
N VAL A 323 -5.38 -6.65 -24.83
CA VAL A 323 -4.72 -6.28 -26.10
C VAL A 323 -3.37 -5.62 -25.82
N ASP A 324 -3.32 -4.60 -24.97
CA ASP A 324 -2.06 -3.90 -24.65
C ASP A 324 -1.01 -4.83 -24.01
N TRP A 325 -1.45 -5.77 -23.18
CA TRP A 325 -0.59 -6.82 -22.63
C TRP A 325 -0.05 -7.78 -23.69
N LEU A 326 -0.91 -8.25 -24.60
CA LEU A 326 -0.49 -9.07 -25.76
C LEU A 326 0.49 -8.30 -26.66
N LEU A 327 0.40 -6.96 -26.66
CA LEU A 327 1.30 -6.05 -27.36
C LEU A 327 2.62 -5.77 -26.58
N GLY A 328 2.82 -6.40 -25.42
CA GLY A 328 4.03 -6.33 -24.62
C GLY A 328 4.06 -5.26 -23.53
N ASN A 329 2.90 -4.69 -23.17
CA ASN A 329 2.77 -3.81 -22.02
C ASN A 329 2.30 -4.59 -20.78
N ASP A 330 3.24 -5.13 -20.00
CA ASP A 330 2.93 -5.97 -18.83
C ASP A 330 2.07 -5.26 -17.77
N SER A 331 2.25 -3.95 -17.59
CA SER A 331 1.50 -3.18 -16.59
C SER A 331 0.04 -2.89 -17.00
N ALA A 332 -0.33 -3.08 -18.27
CA ALA A 332 -1.67 -2.78 -18.76
C ALA A 332 -2.77 -3.52 -18.00
N LEU A 333 -2.50 -4.77 -17.59
CA LEU A 333 -3.46 -5.61 -16.86
C LEU A 333 -3.79 -5.10 -15.45
N LEU A 334 -2.88 -4.32 -14.83
CA LEU A 334 -2.99 -3.87 -13.45
C LEU A 334 -3.26 -2.37 -13.32
N GLU A 335 -3.07 -1.58 -14.38
CA GLU A 335 -3.13 -0.11 -14.34
C GLU A 335 -4.41 0.44 -13.69
N GLU A 336 -5.58 -0.12 -14.02
CA GLU A 336 -6.86 0.30 -13.44
C GLU A 336 -6.96 -0.03 -11.95
N ALA A 337 -6.48 -1.21 -11.57
CA ALA A 337 -6.49 -1.67 -10.19
C ALA A 337 -5.50 -0.88 -9.32
N GLU A 338 -4.35 -0.48 -9.88
CA GLU A 338 -3.38 0.39 -9.25
C GLU A 338 -3.95 1.80 -9.04
N ARG A 339 -4.60 2.37 -10.07
CA ARG A 339 -5.23 3.69 -10.00
C ARG A 339 -6.36 3.75 -8.97
N SER A 340 -7.10 2.65 -8.84
CA SER A 340 -8.20 2.51 -7.88
C SER A 340 -7.73 2.10 -6.46
N GLY A 341 -6.42 1.89 -6.25
CA GLY A 341 -5.86 1.46 -4.96
C GLY A 341 -6.20 0.02 -4.56
N LEU A 342 -6.81 -0.77 -5.45
CA LEU A 342 -7.13 -2.18 -5.20
C LEU A 342 -5.88 -3.04 -5.08
N THR A 343 -4.78 -2.61 -5.72
CA THR A 343 -3.50 -3.29 -5.64
C THR A 343 -2.39 -2.38 -5.16
N ARG A 344 -1.41 -2.98 -4.47
CA ARG A 344 -0.22 -2.28 -4.00
C ARG A 344 0.97 -2.59 -4.91
N THR A 345 1.53 -1.55 -5.52
CA THR A 345 2.73 -1.63 -6.39
C THR A 345 4.03 -1.71 -5.60
N THR A 346 4.06 -1.15 -4.40
CA THR A 346 5.22 -1.17 -3.52
C THR A 346 5.24 -2.44 -2.66
N PRO A 347 6.41 -3.06 -2.44
CA PRO A 347 6.56 -4.13 -1.46
C PRO A 347 6.11 -3.68 -0.06
N TRP A 348 5.61 -4.62 0.74
CA TRP A 348 5.42 -4.37 2.16
C TRP A 348 6.76 -4.07 2.83
N PRO A 349 6.80 -3.09 3.75
CA PRO A 349 8.02 -2.74 4.45
C PRO A 349 8.47 -3.85 5.40
N GLY A 350 9.76 -3.86 5.73
CA GLY A 350 10.32 -4.72 6.76
C GLY A 350 10.91 -6.04 6.29
N ALA A 351 10.87 -6.35 4.99
CA ALA A 351 11.46 -7.58 4.43
C ALA A 351 12.97 -7.73 4.78
N GLY A 352 13.70 -6.62 4.84
CA GLY A 352 15.12 -6.56 5.20
C GLY A 352 15.39 -6.51 6.71
N TRP A 353 14.36 -6.54 7.56
CA TRP A 353 14.53 -6.46 9.03
C TRP A 353 14.26 -7.80 9.73
N MET A 354 14.00 -8.85 8.95
CA MET A 354 13.61 -10.18 9.40
C MET A 354 14.82 -11.08 9.69
N HIS A 355 15.70 -10.62 10.59
CA HIS A 355 16.95 -11.31 10.94
C HIS A 355 16.96 -11.90 12.36
N HIS A 356 15.86 -11.78 13.10
CA HIS A 356 15.78 -12.27 14.47
C HIS A 356 15.60 -13.81 14.49
N PRO A 357 16.18 -14.55 15.45
CA PRO A 357 16.02 -16.00 15.54
C PRO A 357 14.55 -16.48 15.52
N ASP A 358 13.64 -15.71 16.13
CA ASP A 358 12.18 -15.95 16.13
C ASP A 358 11.56 -15.99 14.72
N ASP A 359 12.22 -15.40 13.72
CA ASP A 359 11.73 -15.36 12.35
C ASP A 359 12.05 -16.65 11.58
N THR A 360 13.10 -17.38 11.98
CA THR A 360 13.62 -18.55 11.25
C THR A 360 12.56 -19.64 11.07
N LEU A 361 11.89 -20.03 12.16
CA LEU A 361 10.88 -21.10 12.12
C LEU A 361 9.65 -20.70 11.30
N SER A 362 9.20 -19.44 11.41
CA SER A 362 8.09 -18.94 10.60
C SER A 362 8.46 -18.86 9.13
N ARG A 363 9.71 -18.46 8.82
CA ARG A 363 10.25 -18.39 7.46
C ARG A 363 10.25 -19.76 6.80
N GLU A 364 10.80 -20.77 7.48
CA GLU A 364 10.85 -22.14 6.99
C GLU A 364 9.46 -22.72 6.74
N LYS A 365 8.52 -22.52 7.69
CA LYS A 365 7.12 -22.96 7.54
C LYS A 365 6.44 -22.27 6.35
N LEU A 366 6.64 -20.97 6.17
CA LEU A 366 6.05 -20.22 5.07
C LEU A 366 6.64 -20.65 3.72
N ALA A 367 7.97 -20.73 3.63
CA ALA A 367 8.66 -21.18 2.42
C ALA A 367 8.21 -22.58 2.01
N ALA A 368 8.18 -23.54 2.95
CA ALA A 368 7.74 -24.90 2.68
C ALA A 368 6.29 -24.96 2.17
N ARG A 369 5.41 -24.05 2.62
CA ARG A 369 4.02 -23.97 2.15
C ARG A 369 3.93 -23.39 0.76
N LEU A 370 4.62 -22.29 0.49
CA LEU A 370 4.60 -21.64 -0.83
C LEU A 370 5.19 -22.55 -1.92
N THR A 371 6.23 -23.33 -1.60
CA THR A 371 6.83 -24.28 -2.55
C THR A 371 6.12 -25.64 -2.61
N GLY A 372 5.49 -26.06 -1.51
CA GLY A 372 4.89 -27.38 -1.34
C GLY A 372 3.40 -27.47 -1.66
N ALA A 373 2.71 -26.34 -1.84
CA ALA A 373 1.28 -26.30 -2.19
C ALA A 373 1.04 -26.91 -3.58
N ARG A 374 0.74 -28.21 -3.62
CA ARG A 374 0.28 -28.92 -4.82
C ARG A 374 -1.12 -29.50 -4.57
N GLY A 375 -2.12 -28.93 -5.24
CA GLY A 375 -3.34 -29.61 -5.68
C GLY A 375 -4.48 -29.84 -4.68
N GLN A 376 -4.34 -29.59 -3.37
CA GLN A 376 -5.44 -29.78 -2.41
C GLN A 376 -5.72 -28.57 -1.49
N ASP A 377 -4.72 -27.72 -1.22
CA ASP A 377 -4.87 -26.55 -0.36
C ASP A 377 -4.88 -25.26 -1.21
N THR A 378 -6.07 -24.73 -1.51
CA THR A 378 -6.23 -23.52 -2.34
C THR A 378 -5.88 -22.24 -1.59
N TRP A 379 -5.75 -22.27 -0.26
CA TRP A 379 -5.50 -21.07 0.55
C TRP A 379 -4.49 -21.31 1.66
N VAL A 380 -3.58 -20.34 1.84
CA VAL A 380 -2.72 -20.21 3.02
C VAL A 380 -3.16 -18.98 3.80
N ALA A 381 -3.51 -19.17 5.08
CA ALA A 381 -3.89 -18.08 5.97
C ALA A 381 -2.74 -17.75 6.92
N LEU A 382 -2.24 -16.52 6.83
CA LEU A 382 -1.19 -15.96 7.69
C LEU A 382 -1.85 -15.11 8.76
N CYS A 383 -1.73 -15.57 10.01
CA CYS A 383 -2.66 -15.22 11.05
C CYS A 383 -1.99 -14.78 12.35
N GLY A 384 -2.65 -13.87 13.07
CA GLY A 384 -2.26 -13.46 14.41
C GLY A 384 -2.03 -11.95 14.54
N PRO A 385 -1.74 -11.47 15.76
CA PRO A 385 -1.60 -10.04 16.04
C PRO A 385 -0.45 -9.35 15.30
N ASP A 386 0.52 -10.11 14.76
CA ASP A 386 1.67 -9.60 14.00
C ASP A 386 1.45 -9.73 12.48
N ALA A 387 0.36 -9.17 11.97
CA ALA A 387 0.02 -9.24 10.55
C ALA A 387 1.06 -8.53 9.66
N ASP A 388 1.58 -7.38 10.09
CA ASP A 388 2.67 -6.68 9.38
C ASP A 388 3.95 -7.53 9.32
N GLY A 389 4.28 -8.26 10.39
CA GLY A 389 5.40 -9.19 10.40
C GLY A 389 5.21 -10.35 9.43
N TRP A 390 3.97 -10.83 9.24
CA TRP A 390 3.65 -11.80 8.18
C TRP A 390 3.85 -11.21 6.79
N SER A 391 3.40 -9.98 6.55
CA SER A 391 3.58 -9.28 5.28
C SER A 391 5.07 -9.09 4.95
N ALA A 392 5.87 -8.64 5.92
CA ALA A 392 7.32 -8.49 5.78
C ALA A 392 8.02 -9.84 5.49
N LEU A 393 7.62 -10.90 6.19
CA LEU A 393 8.16 -12.24 5.97
C LEU A 393 7.80 -12.78 4.59
N LEU A 394 6.56 -12.56 4.14
CA LEU A 394 6.08 -13.00 2.84
C LEU A 394 6.86 -12.35 1.70
N GLU A 395 7.17 -11.05 1.80
CA GLU A 395 8.05 -10.37 0.85
C GLU A 395 9.45 -11.00 0.81
N SER A 396 10.03 -11.24 1.98
CA SER A 396 11.37 -11.80 2.09
C SER A 396 11.44 -13.22 1.52
N VAL A 397 10.45 -14.07 1.81
CA VAL A 397 10.37 -15.44 1.28
C VAL A 397 10.07 -15.45 -0.21
N ALA A 398 9.20 -14.55 -0.69
CA ALA A 398 8.89 -14.45 -2.11
C ALA A 398 10.10 -14.00 -2.93
N ALA A 399 10.89 -13.06 -2.42
CA ALA A 399 12.13 -12.62 -3.06
C ALA A 399 13.14 -13.78 -3.19
N ASP A 400 13.36 -14.55 -2.13
CA ASP A 400 14.25 -15.72 -2.16
C ASP A 400 13.77 -16.83 -3.12
N ALA A 401 12.44 -17.04 -3.18
CA ALA A 401 11.83 -18.06 -4.03
C ALA A 401 11.62 -17.60 -5.49
N GLY A 402 11.93 -16.34 -5.82
CA GLY A 402 11.67 -15.75 -7.15
C GLY A 402 10.17 -15.61 -7.49
N LEU A 403 9.30 -15.55 -6.48
CA LEU A 403 7.86 -15.41 -6.65
C LEU A 403 7.48 -13.93 -6.77
N ARG A 404 6.62 -13.61 -7.74
CA ARG A 404 6.00 -12.28 -7.84
C ARG A 404 4.70 -12.24 -7.06
N LEU A 405 4.50 -11.25 -6.20
CA LEU A 405 3.29 -11.10 -5.41
C LEU A 405 2.34 -10.07 -6.04
N LEU A 406 1.06 -10.41 -6.15
CA LEU A 406 -0.02 -9.47 -6.43
C LEU A 406 -0.75 -9.15 -5.13
N ARG A 407 -0.54 -7.95 -4.60
CA ARG A 407 -1.07 -7.52 -3.30
C ARG A 407 -2.43 -6.88 -3.50
N ILE A 408 -3.47 -7.45 -2.92
CA ILE A 408 -4.87 -7.04 -3.08
C ILE A 408 -5.38 -6.49 -1.75
N SER A 409 -5.90 -5.26 -1.74
CA SER A 409 -6.52 -4.66 -0.56
C SER A 409 -7.99 -5.07 -0.44
N LEU A 410 -8.34 -5.83 0.60
CA LEU A 410 -9.74 -6.22 0.82
C LEU A 410 -10.62 -4.99 1.17
N GLY A 411 -10.09 -4.06 1.95
CA GLY A 411 -10.82 -2.85 2.37
C GLY A 411 -11.13 -1.88 1.23
N GLU A 412 -10.33 -1.85 0.17
CA GLU A 412 -10.67 -1.05 -1.03
C GLU A 412 -11.68 -1.77 -1.92
N LEU A 413 -11.61 -3.11 -2.02
CA LEU A 413 -12.60 -3.91 -2.77
C LEU A 413 -14.02 -3.76 -2.22
N THR A 414 -14.17 -3.60 -0.90
CA THR A 414 -15.49 -3.55 -0.26
C THR A 414 -16.20 -2.21 -0.40
N LYS A 415 -15.47 -1.16 -0.78
CA LYS A 415 -16.03 0.15 -1.15
C LYS A 415 -16.73 0.12 -2.52
N LEU A 416 -16.45 -0.88 -3.35
CA LEU A 416 -17.05 -1.00 -4.68
C LEU A 416 -18.47 -1.56 -4.62
N GLU A 417 -19.30 -1.10 -5.55
CA GLU A 417 -20.62 -1.66 -5.79
C GLU A 417 -20.53 -3.16 -6.19
N PRO A 418 -21.53 -4.00 -5.85
CA PRO A 418 -21.42 -5.45 -6.01
C PRO A 418 -21.08 -5.93 -7.44
N GLY A 419 -21.60 -5.26 -8.47
CA GLY A 419 -21.28 -5.59 -9.86
C GLY A 419 -19.83 -5.25 -10.23
N GLN A 420 -19.38 -4.05 -9.87
CA GLN A 420 -18.02 -3.57 -10.12
C GLN A 420 -16.99 -4.38 -9.34
N ARG A 421 -17.34 -4.82 -8.13
CA ARG A 421 -16.47 -5.66 -7.30
C ARG A 421 -16.19 -7.00 -7.96
N ARG A 422 -17.21 -7.72 -8.43
CA ARG A 422 -17.02 -9.00 -9.14
C ARG A 422 -16.17 -8.83 -10.40
N ASP A 423 -16.43 -7.76 -11.16
CA ASP A 423 -15.66 -7.44 -12.36
C ASP A 423 -14.19 -7.17 -12.04
N SER A 424 -13.92 -6.44 -10.96
CA SER A 424 -12.57 -6.13 -10.49
C SER A 424 -11.86 -7.37 -9.96
N VAL A 425 -12.53 -8.19 -9.14
CA VAL A 425 -12.02 -9.47 -8.63
C VAL A 425 -11.62 -10.38 -9.79
N THR A 426 -12.48 -10.50 -10.80
CA THR A 426 -12.19 -11.38 -11.94
C THR A 426 -11.03 -10.85 -12.77
N SER A 427 -10.94 -9.53 -12.95
CA SER A 427 -9.82 -8.88 -13.65
C SER A 427 -8.49 -9.04 -12.90
N LEU A 428 -8.50 -8.96 -11.57
CA LEU A 428 -7.34 -9.17 -10.70
C LEU A 428 -6.84 -10.61 -10.74
N VAL A 429 -7.74 -11.59 -10.63
CA VAL A 429 -7.36 -13.01 -10.71
C VAL A 429 -6.85 -13.35 -12.11
N ARG A 430 -7.47 -12.81 -13.16
CA ARG A 430 -6.93 -12.91 -14.53
C ARG A 430 -5.51 -12.32 -14.62
N ALA A 431 -5.29 -11.12 -14.11
CA ALA A 431 -3.98 -10.50 -14.14
C ALA A 431 -2.93 -11.33 -13.37
N ALA A 432 -3.29 -11.87 -12.20
CA ALA A 432 -2.44 -12.76 -11.43
C ALA A 432 -2.03 -14.01 -12.24
N LEU A 433 -2.99 -14.63 -12.94
CA LEU A 433 -2.77 -15.79 -13.79
C LEU A 433 -1.83 -15.49 -14.97
N LEU A 434 -2.09 -14.40 -15.70
CA LEU A 434 -1.34 -14.03 -16.90
C LEU A 434 0.07 -13.53 -16.60
N LEU A 435 0.27 -12.84 -15.47
CA LEU A 435 1.58 -12.33 -15.04
C LEU A 435 2.37 -13.34 -14.20
N GLY A 436 1.77 -14.49 -13.87
CA GLY A 436 2.38 -15.50 -13.00
C GLY A 436 2.60 -15.03 -11.57
N CYS A 437 1.75 -14.12 -11.08
CA CYS A 437 1.82 -13.58 -9.72
C CYS A 437 1.01 -14.41 -8.73
N LEU A 438 1.50 -14.52 -7.50
CA LEU A 438 0.78 -15.07 -6.37
C LEU A 438 -0.15 -14.00 -5.77
N PRO A 439 -1.48 -14.19 -5.83
CA PRO A 439 -2.42 -13.27 -5.19
C PRO A 439 -2.35 -13.36 -3.67
N VAL A 440 -2.14 -12.20 -3.04
CA VAL A 440 -2.09 -12.03 -1.59
C VAL A 440 -3.14 -11.01 -1.19
N VAL A 441 -4.09 -11.42 -0.34
CA VAL A 441 -5.17 -10.58 0.16
C VAL A 441 -4.78 -10.00 1.51
N ASP A 442 -4.73 -8.68 1.60
CA ASP A 442 -4.55 -7.93 2.84
C ASP A 442 -5.92 -7.75 3.51
N ALA A 443 -6.13 -8.50 4.60
CA ALA A 443 -7.32 -8.46 5.45
C ALA A 443 -6.93 -8.10 6.90
N THR A 444 -6.09 -7.07 7.03
CA THR A 444 -5.60 -6.52 8.32
C THR A 444 -6.64 -5.70 9.09
N ASP A 445 -7.83 -5.45 8.53
CA ASP A 445 -8.90 -4.76 9.25
C ASP A 445 -9.32 -5.58 10.50
N PRO A 446 -9.25 -5.00 11.72
CA PRO A 446 -9.61 -5.69 12.95
C PRO A 446 -11.07 -6.12 13.03
N ASN A 447 -11.99 -5.54 12.24
CA ASN A 447 -13.41 -5.87 12.33
C ASN A 447 -14.06 -6.04 10.94
N PRO A 448 -13.88 -7.21 10.30
CA PRO A 448 -14.47 -7.48 8.99
C PRO A 448 -16.00 -7.44 9.06
N THR A 449 -16.59 -6.71 8.14
CA THR A 449 -18.02 -6.60 7.88
C THR A 449 -18.52 -7.77 7.02
N ASP A 450 -19.84 -7.97 6.98
CA ASP A 450 -20.46 -8.94 6.05
C ASP A 450 -20.10 -8.70 4.58
N VAL A 451 -19.75 -7.46 4.22
CA VAL A 451 -19.34 -7.08 2.88
C VAL A 451 -17.94 -7.64 2.57
N ASP A 452 -17.04 -7.65 3.56
CA ASP A 452 -15.68 -8.20 3.45
C ASP A 452 -15.73 -9.72 3.23
N LEU A 453 -16.60 -10.43 3.96
CA LEU A 453 -16.80 -11.87 3.77
C LEU A 453 -17.34 -12.20 2.37
N ARG A 454 -18.20 -11.35 1.80
CA ARG A 454 -18.70 -11.52 0.42
C ARG A 454 -17.61 -11.27 -0.61
N ALA A 455 -16.83 -10.20 -0.45
CA ALA A 455 -15.71 -9.89 -1.34
C ALA A 455 -14.67 -11.02 -1.33
N LEU A 456 -14.38 -11.58 -0.15
CA LEU A 456 -13.50 -12.73 0.00
C LEU A 456 -14.08 -14.00 -0.64
N ALA A 457 -15.39 -14.23 -0.52
CA ALA A 457 -16.05 -15.34 -1.21
C ALA A 457 -15.95 -15.22 -2.73
N GLU A 458 -16.12 -14.02 -3.29
CA GLU A 458 -15.95 -13.76 -4.72
C GLU A 458 -14.50 -14.04 -5.18
N LEU A 459 -13.50 -13.63 -4.39
CA LEU A 459 -12.08 -13.93 -4.64
C LEU A 459 -11.79 -15.43 -4.58
N ARG A 460 -12.34 -16.13 -3.57
CA ARG A 460 -12.23 -17.58 -3.43
C ARG A 460 -12.79 -18.28 -4.66
N ASP A 461 -14.02 -17.95 -5.06
CA ASP A 461 -14.69 -18.61 -6.19
C ASP A 461 -13.88 -18.43 -7.49
N ALA A 462 -13.28 -17.24 -7.68
CA ALA A 462 -12.42 -16.97 -8.83
C ALA A 462 -11.10 -17.75 -8.80
N LEU A 463 -10.45 -17.87 -7.64
CA LEU A 463 -9.20 -18.62 -7.49
C LEU A 463 -9.40 -20.14 -7.56
N GLU A 464 -10.50 -20.64 -7.01
CA GLU A 464 -10.89 -22.07 -7.12
C GLU A 464 -11.17 -22.45 -8.56
N ARG A 465 -11.89 -21.61 -9.32
CA ARG A 465 -12.11 -21.83 -10.76
C ARG A 465 -10.79 -21.83 -11.53
N ALA A 466 -9.84 -20.97 -11.15
CA ALA A 466 -8.50 -20.91 -11.71
C ALA A 466 -7.58 -22.08 -11.27
N ARG A 467 -7.99 -22.89 -10.28
CA ARG A 467 -7.15 -23.88 -9.61
C ARG A 467 -5.81 -23.29 -9.12
N ARG A 468 -5.84 -22.06 -8.61
CA ARG A 468 -4.67 -21.35 -8.08
C ARG A 468 -4.78 -21.19 -6.58
N PHE A 469 -3.63 -21.21 -5.93
CA PHE A 469 -3.55 -20.93 -4.51
C PHE A 469 -3.51 -19.42 -4.25
N GLY A 470 -4.16 -18.98 -3.18
CA GLY A 470 -4.13 -17.61 -2.67
C GLY A 470 -3.53 -17.56 -1.26
N VAL A 471 -2.98 -16.41 -0.89
CA VAL A 471 -2.55 -16.13 0.48
C VAL A 471 -3.47 -15.06 1.05
N ILE A 472 -3.87 -15.21 2.31
CA ILE A 472 -4.57 -14.15 3.06
C ILE A 472 -3.75 -13.80 4.30
N VAL A 473 -3.59 -12.51 4.57
CA VAL A 473 -2.98 -11.98 5.80
C VAL A 473 -4.10 -11.39 6.65
N SER A 474 -4.27 -11.87 7.88
CA SER A 474 -5.28 -11.36 8.79
C SER A 474 -4.90 -11.49 10.26
N MET A 475 -5.52 -10.67 11.12
CA MET A 475 -5.35 -10.77 12.57
C MET A 475 -6.19 -11.89 13.21
N ASP A 476 -7.32 -12.27 12.59
CA ASP A 476 -8.28 -13.23 13.16
C ASP A 476 -8.80 -14.23 12.10
N VAL A 477 -8.39 -15.49 12.22
CA VAL A 477 -8.73 -16.58 11.28
C VAL A 477 -10.13 -17.11 11.53
N GLY A 478 -10.61 -17.06 12.77
CA GLY A 478 -11.86 -17.68 13.18
C GLY A 478 -13.04 -17.10 12.39
N ARG A 479 -12.90 -15.84 11.98
CA ARG A 479 -13.90 -15.11 11.19
C ARG A 479 -13.97 -15.53 9.72
N PHE A 480 -12.86 -15.99 9.14
CA PHE A 480 -12.80 -16.39 7.71
C PHE A 480 -12.88 -17.90 7.50
N ALA A 481 -12.82 -18.69 8.57
CA ALA A 481 -12.90 -20.15 8.53
C ALA A 481 -14.18 -20.69 7.87
N GLY A 482 -15.30 -19.93 7.94
CA GLY A 482 -16.55 -20.30 7.26
C GLY A 482 -16.59 -19.97 5.76
N THR A 483 -15.70 -19.11 5.29
CA THR A 483 -15.65 -18.65 3.90
C THR A 483 -14.56 -19.37 3.12
N LEU A 484 -13.37 -19.55 3.69
CA LEU A 484 -12.24 -20.16 3.00
C LEU A 484 -12.15 -21.66 3.32
N PRO A 485 -11.88 -22.53 2.33
CA PRO A 485 -11.62 -23.94 2.57
C PRO A 485 -10.21 -24.12 3.14
N LEU A 486 -10.02 -23.75 4.41
CA LEU A 486 -8.74 -23.86 5.10
C LEU A 486 -8.51 -25.31 5.50
N ALA A 487 -7.49 -25.94 4.93
CA ALA A 487 -7.01 -27.22 5.43
C ALA A 487 -6.45 -27.07 6.84
N SER A 488 -6.46 -28.15 7.62
CA SER A 488 -5.93 -28.21 9.00
C SER A 488 -4.46 -27.76 9.14
N ASN A 489 -3.76 -27.70 8.02
CA ASN A 489 -2.35 -27.35 7.88
C ASN A 489 -2.11 -26.03 7.11
N GLY A 490 -3.15 -25.38 6.61
CA GLY A 490 -3.09 -24.15 5.80
C GLY A 490 -3.05 -22.86 6.62
N VAL A 491 -3.23 -22.95 7.94
CA VAL A 491 -3.20 -21.78 8.85
C VAL A 491 -1.85 -21.70 9.55
N LEU A 492 -1.14 -20.60 9.33
CA LEU A 492 0.08 -20.26 10.04
C LEU A 492 -0.20 -19.16 11.04
N TYR A 493 -0.11 -19.47 12.33
CA TYR A 493 -0.27 -18.49 13.40
C TYR A 493 1.09 -17.96 13.86
N ARG A 494 1.16 -16.65 14.09
CA ARG A 494 2.31 -15.98 14.70
C ARG A 494 1.85 -15.16 15.90
N PRO A 495 2.47 -15.34 17.08
CA PRO A 495 2.16 -14.54 18.26
C PRO A 495 2.62 -13.08 18.07
N ALA A 496 2.26 -12.21 19.02
CA ALA A 496 2.72 -10.83 18.99
C ALA A 496 4.25 -10.77 19.05
N SER A 497 4.83 -9.82 18.32
CA SER A 497 6.27 -9.60 18.29
C SER A 497 6.82 -9.30 19.68
N SER A 498 7.89 -10.00 20.07
CA SER A 498 8.63 -9.69 21.30
C SER A 498 9.27 -8.29 21.19
N PRO A 499 9.39 -7.53 22.30
CA PRO A 499 10.08 -6.24 22.28
C PRO A 499 11.53 -6.34 21.81
N ALA A 500 12.21 -7.45 22.11
CA ALA A 500 13.55 -7.76 21.60
C ALA A 500 13.61 -7.81 20.07
N ARG A 501 12.64 -8.51 19.43
CA ARG A 501 12.54 -8.56 17.97
C ARG A 501 12.24 -7.20 17.37
N LEU A 502 11.28 -6.47 17.92
CA LEU A 502 10.94 -5.12 17.44
C LEU A 502 12.12 -4.16 17.60
N GLY A 503 12.87 -4.26 18.70
CA GLY A 503 14.11 -3.53 18.91
C GLY A 503 15.18 -3.85 17.88
N ALA A 504 15.36 -5.13 17.53
CA ALA A 504 16.28 -5.55 16.47
C ALA A 504 15.87 -4.97 15.09
N ALA A 505 14.57 -5.00 14.78
CA ALA A 505 14.04 -4.40 13.54
C ALA A 505 14.24 -2.87 13.50
N LEU A 506 13.96 -2.17 14.60
CA LEU A 506 14.20 -0.73 14.76
C LEU A 506 15.67 -0.36 14.59
N SER A 507 16.58 -1.12 15.21
CA SER A 507 18.03 -0.88 15.10
C SER A 507 18.51 -1.11 13.67
N THR A 508 18.02 -2.16 13.00
CA THR A 508 18.33 -2.43 11.59
C THR A 508 17.82 -1.31 10.68
N ALA A 509 16.57 -0.89 10.86
CA ALA A 509 15.96 0.18 10.07
C ALA A 509 16.65 1.54 10.29
N ALA A 510 17.08 1.84 11.52
CA ALA A 510 17.87 3.03 11.82
C ALA A 510 19.26 3.00 11.16
N HIS A 511 19.90 1.82 11.15
CA HIS A 511 21.20 1.65 10.50
C HIS A 511 21.13 1.87 8.98
N GLU A 512 20.06 1.42 8.31
CA GLU A 512 19.83 1.64 6.87
C GLU A 512 19.77 3.13 6.48
N ILE A 513 19.32 4.00 7.38
CA ILE A 513 19.28 5.46 7.17
C ILE A 513 20.51 6.19 7.74
N GLY A 514 21.50 5.45 8.25
CA GLY A 514 22.76 6.00 8.78
C GLY A 514 22.68 6.53 10.21
N ILE A 515 21.67 6.14 11.00
CA ILE A 515 21.54 6.50 12.42
C ILE A 515 21.98 5.32 13.28
N ASP A 516 22.92 5.56 14.20
CA ASP A 516 23.36 4.55 15.16
C ASP A 516 22.41 4.51 16.36
N LEU A 517 21.52 3.52 16.38
CA LEU A 517 20.60 3.27 17.49
C LEU A 517 21.06 2.00 18.24
N PRO A 518 21.64 2.12 19.45
CA PRO A 518 22.07 0.98 20.24
C PRO A 518 20.92 0.00 20.49
N ALA A 519 21.20 -1.31 20.43
CA ALA A 519 20.17 -2.34 20.59
C ALA A 519 19.38 -2.22 21.91
N ALA A 520 20.03 -1.81 23.00
CA ALA A 520 19.37 -1.59 24.29
C ALA A 520 18.37 -0.42 24.26
N ASP A 521 18.67 0.65 23.52
CA ASP A 521 17.78 1.79 23.32
C ASP A 521 16.61 1.46 22.40
N ALA A 522 16.89 0.76 21.29
CA ALA A 522 15.85 0.29 20.38
C ALA A 522 14.85 -0.64 21.09
N GLU A 523 15.34 -1.54 21.93
CA GLU A 523 14.48 -2.44 22.71
C GLU A 523 13.70 -1.68 23.81
N ARG A 524 14.31 -0.67 24.45
CA ARG A 524 13.57 0.22 25.37
C ARG A 524 12.42 0.93 24.66
N LEU A 525 12.65 1.49 23.47
CA LEU A 525 11.61 2.13 22.66
C LEU A 525 10.51 1.14 22.24
N ALA A 526 10.90 -0.06 21.82
CA ALA A 526 9.95 -1.11 21.48
C ALA A 526 9.11 -1.58 22.68
N ARG A 527 9.67 -1.55 23.90
CA ARG A 527 8.95 -1.85 25.14
C ARG A 527 7.94 -0.75 25.50
N SER A 528 8.32 0.52 25.37
CA SER A 528 7.45 1.64 25.73
C SER A 528 6.31 1.85 24.74
N THR A 529 6.57 1.62 23.45
CA THR A 529 5.59 1.82 22.38
C THR A 529 5.85 0.79 21.28
N PRO A 530 5.28 -0.43 21.36
CA PRO A 530 5.54 -1.51 20.41
C PRO A 530 5.04 -1.11 19.01
N PRO A 531 5.92 -0.70 18.08
CA PRO A 531 5.48 -0.16 16.81
C PRO A 531 5.27 -1.31 15.81
N ARG A 532 4.29 -1.14 14.93
CA ARG A 532 4.11 -2.03 13.78
C ARG A 532 5.22 -1.80 12.74
N PHE A 533 5.52 -2.78 11.89
CA PHE A 533 6.57 -2.64 10.87
C PHE A 533 6.27 -1.51 9.87
N ALA A 534 5.01 -1.29 9.51
CA ALA A 534 4.64 -0.15 8.67
C ALA A 534 4.96 1.21 9.34
N VAL A 535 4.72 1.32 10.65
CA VAL A 535 5.03 2.51 11.44
C VAL A 535 6.54 2.74 11.53
N ILE A 536 7.33 1.68 11.74
CA ILE A 536 8.80 1.78 11.77
C ILE A 536 9.29 2.36 10.44
N HIS A 537 8.80 1.84 9.31
CA HIS A 537 9.17 2.31 7.98
C HIS A 537 8.88 3.79 7.77
N ASP A 538 7.65 4.20 8.06
CA ASP A 538 7.22 5.58 7.85
C ASP A 538 7.94 6.54 8.82
N ALA A 539 8.24 6.09 10.04
CA ALA A 539 9.03 6.85 11.01
C ALA A 539 10.49 7.02 10.55
N MET A 540 11.12 6.00 9.96
CA MET A 540 12.47 6.12 9.40
C MET A 540 12.50 7.08 8.21
N ARG A 541 11.48 7.05 7.34
CA ARG A 541 11.36 8.04 6.25
C ARG A 541 11.23 9.46 6.78
N LEU A 542 10.44 9.67 7.82
CA LEU A 542 10.31 10.98 8.47
C LEU A 542 11.63 11.43 9.11
N ALA A 543 12.35 10.53 9.77
CA ALA A 543 13.67 10.81 10.34
C ALA A 543 14.69 11.18 9.24
N GLN A 544 14.68 10.48 8.11
CA GLN A 544 15.54 10.77 6.96
C GLN A 544 15.23 12.15 6.35
N ALA A 545 13.96 12.54 6.26
CA ALA A 545 13.57 13.87 5.80
C ALA A 545 14.04 14.99 6.76
N ASN A 546 13.97 14.76 8.07
CA ASN A 546 14.37 15.74 9.08
C ASN A 546 15.89 15.96 9.15
N THR A 547 16.69 14.95 8.80
CA THR A 547 18.17 15.04 8.81
C THR A 547 18.71 15.85 7.62
N THR A 548 17.98 15.96 6.51
CA THR A 548 18.39 16.76 5.34
C THR A 548 18.30 18.28 5.53
N ASP A 549 17.58 18.78 6.55
CA ASP A 549 17.34 20.21 6.79
C ASP A 549 18.43 20.92 7.65
N GLY A 550 19.65 20.37 7.70
CA GLY A 550 20.83 21.12 8.14
C GLY A 550 21.21 21.06 9.63
N GLY A 551 20.64 20.12 10.39
CA GLY A 551 21.13 19.79 11.74
C GLY A 551 22.21 18.72 11.70
N SER A 552 23.48 19.11 11.76
CA SER A 552 24.60 18.18 11.95
C SER A 552 24.72 17.74 13.42
N GLY A 553 24.70 16.44 13.67
CA GLY A 553 25.14 15.81 14.93
C GLY A 553 24.01 15.59 15.94
N ASP A 554 23.93 14.38 16.48
CA ASP A 554 22.96 13.87 17.45
C ASP A 554 21.52 13.69 16.95
N ALA A 555 21.36 12.77 15.98
CA ALA A 555 20.08 12.08 15.79
C ALA A 555 19.87 11.10 16.96
N ASP A 556 19.62 11.64 18.14
CA ASP A 556 19.42 10.90 19.38
C ASP A 556 18.22 9.93 19.29
N THR A 557 18.23 8.91 20.14
CA THR A 557 17.08 8.05 20.48
C THR A 557 15.78 8.86 20.65
N THR A 558 15.87 10.11 21.15
CA THR A 558 14.77 11.06 21.31
C THR A 558 14.12 11.47 19.99
N SER A 559 14.90 11.66 18.92
CA SER A 559 14.42 12.05 17.59
C SER A 559 13.66 10.90 16.92
N ILE A 560 14.17 9.68 17.02
CA ILE A 560 13.47 8.48 16.54
C ILE A 560 12.18 8.25 17.33
N SER A 561 12.23 8.40 18.66
CA SER A 561 11.02 8.32 19.50
C SER A 561 9.96 9.34 19.08
N ALA A 562 10.36 10.57 18.75
CA ALA A 562 9.45 11.60 18.27
C ALA A 562 8.88 11.27 16.88
N CYS A 563 9.70 10.75 15.96
CA CYS A 563 9.23 10.32 14.64
C CYS A 563 8.26 9.14 14.73
N LEU A 564 8.58 8.13 15.55
CA LEU A 564 7.68 7.03 15.85
C LEU A 564 6.37 7.57 16.43
N ARG A 565 6.40 8.47 17.41
CA ARG A 565 5.18 9.08 17.95
C ARG A 565 4.37 9.86 16.91
N ASN A 566 5.02 10.54 15.98
CA ASN A 566 4.35 11.31 14.93
C ASN A 566 3.71 10.43 13.84
N VAL A 567 4.31 9.27 13.55
CA VAL A 567 3.79 8.31 12.56
C VAL A 567 2.81 7.35 13.18
N SER A 568 3.09 6.88 14.39
CA SER A 568 2.15 6.20 15.27
C SER A 568 1.00 7.11 15.68
N ALA A 569 1.09 8.44 15.48
CA ALA A 569 0.01 9.38 15.78
C ALA A 569 -1.22 8.93 14.99
N PRO A 570 -2.20 8.30 15.64
CA PRO A 570 -3.38 7.82 14.98
C PRO A 570 -4.22 9.02 14.58
N ARG A 571 -5.32 8.80 13.85
CA ARG A 571 -6.28 9.87 13.61
C ARG A 571 -6.85 10.26 14.97
N LEU A 572 -6.28 11.29 15.61
CA LEU A 572 -6.72 11.77 16.91
C LEU A 572 -8.24 11.92 16.84
N PRO A 573 -8.99 11.06 17.56
CA PRO A 573 -10.43 11.05 17.40
C PRO A 573 -10.99 12.43 17.73
N ARG A 574 -12.06 12.85 17.07
CA ARG A 574 -12.61 14.22 17.20
C ARG A 574 -12.89 14.63 18.66
N PHE A 575 -13.16 13.65 19.52
CA PHE A 575 -13.48 13.79 20.95
C PHE A 575 -12.27 13.61 21.89
N ALA A 576 -11.06 13.45 21.35
CA ALA A 576 -9.82 13.34 22.11
C ALA A 576 -8.89 14.52 21.81
N ARG A 577 -8.20 15.02 22.83
CA ARG A 577 -7.17 16.04 22.71
C ARG A 577 -5.84 15.47 23.19
N ARG A 578 -4.81 15.55 22.34
CA ARG A 578 -3.44 15.21 22.73
C ARG A 578 -2.85 16.28 23.63
N VAL A 579 -2.23 15.86 24.72
CA VAL A 579 -1.47 16.67 25.66
C VAL A 579 -0.07 16.07 25.75
N VAL A 580 0.93 16.86 25.35
CA VAL A 580 2.34 16.49 25.55
C VAL A 580 2.66 16.82 27.00
N PRO A 581 3.01 15.82 27.83
CA PRO A 581 3.16 16.05 29.25
C PRO A 581 4.45 16.81 29.54
N VAL A 582 4.35 17.89 30.30
CA VAL A 582 5.50 18.74 30.69
C VAL A 582 5.72 18.72 32.20
N VAL A 583 4.71 18.27 32.94
CA VAL A 583 4.72 18.24 34.41
C VAL A 583 5.34 16.92 34.91
N GLY A 584 6.32 17.00 35.81
CA GLY A 584 6.89 15.82 36.46
C GLY A 584 6.12 15.40 37.72
N LEU A 585 6.30 14.15 38.18
CA LEU A 585 5.67 13.66 39.42
C LEU A 585 6.12 14.45 40.66
N ASP A 586 7.34 14.95 40.69
CA ASP A 586 7.91 15.84 41.71
C ASP A 586 7.14 17.16 41.85
N GLN A 587 6.52 17.63 40.78
CA GLN A 587 5.72 18.85 40.74
C GLN A 587 4.29 18.66 41.26
N VAL A 588 3.88 17.42 41.55
CA VAL A 588 2.56 17.09 42.09
C VAL A 588 2.67 16.87 43.59
N ILE A 589 2.24 17.87 44.37
CA ILE A 589 2.37 17.87 45.84
C ILE A 589 1.21 17.08 46.46
N LEU A 590 1.52 15.90 47.00
CA LEU A 590 0.59 14.98 47.64
C LEU A 590 1.14 14.45 48.97
N PRO A 591 0.26 13.97 49.88
CA PRO A 591 0.70 13.20 51.04
C PRO A 591 1.52 11.98 50.60
N GLU A 592 2.51 11.60 51.42
CA GLU A 592 3.48 10.53 51.09
C GLU A 592 2.78 9.22 50.67
N ASP A 593 1.73 8.80 51.38
CA ASP A 593 0.95 7.60 51.04
C ASP A 593 0.32 7.68 49.65
N ARG A 594 -0.18 8.85 49.25
CA ARG A 594 -0.83 9.06 47.93
C ARG A 594 0.20 9.19 46.82
N ARG A 595 1.36 9.77 47.12
CA ARG A 595 2.50 9.80 46.20
C ARG A 595 3.02 8.39 45.93
N ALA A 596 3.20 7.59 46.97
CA ALA A 596 3.60 6.19 46.82
C ALA A 596 2.62 5.37 45.96
N GLN A 597 1.32 5.65 46.04
CA GLN A 597 0.32 5.01 45.16
C GLN A 597 0.47 5.40 43.68
N LEU A 598 0.90 6.63 43.36
CA LEU A 598 1.19 7.03 41.99
C LEU A 598 2.49 6.39 41.48
N ASP A 599 3.52 6.34 42.32
CA ASP A 599 4.79 5.70 41.98
C ASP A 599 4.58 4.18 41.76
N GLU A 600 3.74 3.53 42.58
CA GLU A 600 3.33 2.14 42.40
C GLU A 600 2.57 1.93 41.09
N LEU A 601 1.67 2.85 40.73
CA LEU A 601 0.94 2.81 39.46
C LEU A 601 1.89 2.87 38.26
N VAL A 602 2.87 3.78 38.28
CA VAL A 602 3.88 3.90 37.19
C VAL A 602 4.70 2.63 37.08
N ALA A 603 5.27 2.15 38.20
CA ALA A 603 6.05 0.92 38.22
C ALA A 603 5.24 -0.29 37.73
N HIS A 604 3.94 -0.33 38.01
CA HIS A 604 3.05 -1.38 37.53
C HIS A 604 2.92 -1.39 36.01
N VAL A 605 2.80 -0.22 35.38
CA VAL A 605 2.75 -0.12 33.91
C VAL A 605 4.09 -0.53 33.30
N GLU A 606 5.21 -0.02 33.82
CA GLU A 606 6.55 -0.30 33.29
C GLU A 606 6.94 -1.77 33.37
N HIS A 607 6.58 -2.44 34.46
CA HIS A 607 6.93 -3.84 34.70
C HIS A 607 5.84 -4.84 34.26
N ALA A 608 4.72 -4.36 33.68
CA ALA A 608 3.61 -5.21 33.27
C ALA A 608 4.04 -6.30 32.27
N SER A 609 4.86 -5.95 31.28
CA SER A 609 5.33 -6.88 30.23
C SER A 609 6.21 -8.00 30.80
N LEU A 610 7.09 -7.67 31.75
CA LEU A 610 7.96 -8.63 32.45
C LEU A 610 7.14 -9.59 33.32
N VAL A 611 6.24 -9.06 34.16
CA VAL A 611 5.50 -9.87 35.14
C VAL A 611 4.38 -10.68 34.48
N LEU A 612 3.59 -10.08 33.59
CA LEU A 612 2.48 -10.77 32.94
C LEU A 612 2.98 -11.72 31.85
N GLY A 613 3.94 -11.26 31.03
CA GLY A 613 4.50 -12.04 29.93
C GLY A 613 5.59 -13.02 30.37
N GLU A 614 6.79 -12.52 30.70
CA GLU A 614 7.96 -13.39 30.96
C GLU A 614 7.79 -14.27 32.20
N TRP A 615 7.25 -13.73 33.30
CA TRP A 615 6.99 -14.51 34.51
C TRP A 615 5.70 -15.33 34.43
N GLY A 616 4.91 -15.16 33.35
CA GLY A 616 3.77 -15.99 33.02
C GLY A 616 2.56 -15.82 33.94
N PHE A 617 2.45 -14.72 34.70
CA PHE A 617 1.29 -14.46 35.57
C PHE A 617 -0.03 -14.28 34.80
N GLU A 618 0.01 -14.19 33.46
CA GLU A 618 -1.18 -14.22 32.59
C GLU A 618 -1.76 -15.63 32.37
N SER A 619 -1.02 -16.69 32.67
CA SER A 619 -1.41 -18.08 32.41
C SER A 619 -2.44 -18.59 33.43
N GLY A 620 -3.74 -18.43 33.13
CA GLY A 620 -4.85 -19.05 33.87
C GLY A 620 -5.89 -18.11 34.50
N ARG A 621 -5.81 -16.81 34.25
CA ARG A 621 -6.84 -15.81 34.62
C ARG A 621 -7.15 -14.92 33.42
N THR A 622 -8.36 -14.37 33.33
CA THR A 622 -8.67 -13.31 32.34
C THR A 622 -7.69 -12.15 32.55
N PRO A 623 -6.73 -11.90 31.64
CA PRO A 623 -5.72 -10.89 31.87
C PRO A 623 -6.32 -9.53 31.52
N SER A 624 -6.62 -8.71 32.53
CA SER A 624 -6.75 -7.27 32.30
C SER A 624 -5.33 -6.76 31.99
N ARG A 625 -4.98 -6.66 30.71
CA ARG A 625 -3.69 -6.09 30.27
C ARG A 625 -3.60 -4.60 30.62
N GLY A 626 -4.76 -3.95 30.77
CA GLY A 626 -4.90 -2.56 31.14
C GLY A 626 -4.85 -2.27 32.62
N ILE A 627 -4.29 -1.11 32.95
CA ILE A 627 -4.43 -0.52 34.27
C ILE A 627 -5.51 0.54 34.20
N ALA A 628 -6.62 0.30 34.90
CA ALA A 628 -7.66 1.28 35.11
C ALA A 628 -7.48 1.94 36.48
N ALA A 629 -7.34 3.26 36.49
CA ALA A 629 -7.14 4.06 37.69
C ALA A 629 -8.24 5.12 37.85
N LEU A 630 -8.62 5.43 39.08
CA LEU A 630 -9.55 6.50 39.42
C LEU A 630 -8.88 7.53 40.31
N PHE A 631 -8.85 8.79 39.85
CA PHE A 631 -8.40 9.94 40.61
C PHE A 631 -9.60 10.72 41.11
N CYS A 632 -9.76 10.79 42.44
CA CYS A 632 -10.93 11.39 43.07
C CYS A 632 -10.55 12.45 44.10
N GLY A 633 -11.29 13.55 44.17
CA GLY A 633 -11.01 14.64 45.11
C GLY A 633 -11.68 15.95 44.69
N ALA A 634 -11.71 16.94 45.58
CA ALA A 634 -12.35 18.22 45.31
C ALA A 634 -11.77 18.91 44.04
N SER A 635 -12.53 19.82 43.43
CA SER A 635 -12.02 20.59 42.29
C SER A 635 -10.77 21.40 42.67
N GLY A 636 -9.80 21.48 41.76
CA GLY A 636 -8.54 22.21 41.99
C GLY A 636 -7.50 21.50 42.89
N THR A 637 -7.64 20.21 43.16
CA THR A 637 -6.66 19.42 43.95
C THR A 637 -5.53 18.78 43.14
N GLY A 638 -5.47 19.03 41.82
CA GLY A 638 -4.37 18.55 40.97
C GLY A 638 -4.59 17.21 40.27
N LYS A 639 -5.82 16.67 40.24
CA LYS A 639 -6.14 15.38 39.59
C LYS A 639 -5.67 15.28 38.13
N SER A 640 -6.01 16.27 37.30
CA SER A 640 -5.64 16.29 35.87
C SER A 640 -4.14 16.49 35.70
N MET A 641 -3.51 17.31 36.55
CA MET A 641 -2.06 17.51 36.58
C MET A 641 -1.32 16.21 36.97
N ALA A 642 -1.87 15.42 37.89
CA ALA A 642 -1.30 14.12 38.25
C ALA A 642 -1.39 13.10 37.13
N ALA A 643 -2.48 13.10 36.35
CA ALA A 643 -2.61 12.23 35.18
C ALA A 643 -1.56 12.57 34.10
N GLU A 644 -1.33 13.88 33.87
CA GLU A 644 -0.24 14.35 33.00
C GLU A 644 1.13 13.94 33.53
N ALA A 645 1.37 14.07 34.84
CA ALA A 645 2.64 13.71 35.45
C ALA A 645 2.95 12.21 35.41
N VAL A 646 1.92 11.37 35.51
CA VAL A 646 2.05 9.93 35.29
C VAL A 646 2.43 9.63 33.83
N ALA A 647 1.81 10.31 32.85
CA ALA A 647 2.18 10.16 31.44
C ALA A 647 3.62 10.63 31.17
N HIS A 648 4.05 11.73 31.80
CA HIS A 648 5.44 12.20 31.74
C HIS A 648 6.43 11.14 32.24
N ALA A 649 6.14 10.52 33.39
CA ALA A 649 6.98 9.48 33.96
C ALA A 649 7.07 8.23 33.06
N LEU A 650 5.99 7.90 32.35
CA LEU A 650 5.93 6.80 31.39
C LEU A 650 6.49 7.13 29.99
N HIS A 651 6.99 8.36 29.79
CA HIS A 651 7.51 8.85 28.51
C HIS A 651 6.53 8.72 27.33
N THR A 652 5.22 8.83 27.60
CA THR A 652 4.15 8.72 26.60
C THR A 652 3.22 9.93 26.64
N ASP A 653 2.44 10.13 25.58
CA ASP A 653 1.48 11.23 25.49
C ASP A 653 0.22 10.93 26.34
N ALA A 654 -0.44 11.99 26.82
CA ALA A 654 -1.74 11.89 27.46
C ALA A 654 -2.85 12.31 26.48
N TRP A 655 -3.89 11.50 26.36
CA TRP A 655 -5.07 11.77 25.55
C TRP A 655 -6.23 12.12 26.45
N LEU A 656 -6.59 13.41 26.47
CA LEU A 656 -7.73 13.91 27.23
C LEU A 656 -9.01 13.66 26.43
N VAL A 657 -9.90 12.82 26.96
CA VAL A 657 -11.15 12.44 26.31
C VAL A 657 -12.31 13.15 26.99
N ASP A 658 -13.13 13.85 26.21
CA ASP A 658 -14.35 14.50 26.68
C ASP A 658 -15.53 13.52 26.62
N LEU A 659 -15.84 12.90 27.78
CA LEU A 659 -16.94 11.93 27.89
C LEU A 659 -18.31 12.53 27.52
N ALA A 660 -18.52 13.82 27.72
CA ALA A 660 -19.79 14.46 27.37
C ALA A 660 -20.01 14.57 25.85
N GLN A 661 -18.92 14.58 25.06
CA GLN A 661 -18.98 14.57 23.60
C GLN A 661 -19.03 13.14 23.04
N VAL A 662 -18.46 12.17 23.75
CA VAL A 662 -18.45 10.76 23.34
C VAL A 662 -19.81 10.09 23.54
N VAL A 663 -20.51 10.44 24.64
CA VAL A 663 -21.85 9.92 24.94
C VAL A 663 -22.92 10.72 24.19
N SER A 664 -23.48 10.13 23.13
CA SER A 664 -24.46 10.77 22.25
C SER A 664 -25.90 10.36 22.61
N LYS A 665 -26.89 11.07 22.04
CA LYS A 665 -28.32 10.72 22.19
C LYS A 665 -28.73 9.50 21.33
N TYR A 666 -27.85 9.00 20.47
CA TYR A 666 -28.13 7.95 19.51
C TYR A 666 -27.54 6.61 19.96
N ILE A 667 -28.41 5.61 20.14
CA ILE A 667 -28.07 4.27 20.64
C ILE A 667 -27.04 3.60 19.71
N GLY A 668 -25.91 3.14 20.28
CA GLY A 668 -24.83 2.42 19.58
C GLY A 668 -23.71 3.29 19.01
N GLU A 669 -23.93 4.60 18.86
CA GLU A 669 -22.88 5.53 18.39
C GLU A 669 -21.82 5.77 19.48
N SER A 670 -22.24 5.88 20.75
CA SER A 670 -21.35 6.00 21.90
C SER A 670 -20.38 4.82 22.03
N GLU A 671 -20.86 3.59 21.82
CA GLU A 671 -20.03 2.37 21.88
C GLU A 671 -18.98 2.37 20.76
N LYS A 672 -19.40 2.70 19.52
CA LYS A 672 -18.49 2.81 18.38
C LYS A 672 -17.43 3.89 18.61
N ASN A 673 -17.83 5.05 19.15
CA ASN A 673 -16.90 6.14 19.45
C ASN A 673 -15.89 5.73 20.52
N LEU A 674 -16.35 5.10 21.61
CA LEU A 674 -15.47 4.56 22.65
C LEU A 674 -14.50 3.51 22.09
N ASP A 675 -14.98 2.60 21.24
CA ASP A 675 -14.12 1.58 20.63
C ASP A 675 -13.01 2.20 19.77
N ILE A 676 -13.34 3.26 19.02
CA ILE A 676 -12.36 4.05 18.28
C ILE A 676 -11.38 4.75 19.23
N VAL A 677 -11.83 5.40 20.33
CA VAL A 677 -10.93 6.02 21.33
C VAL A 677 -9.90 5.00 21.81
N PHE A 678 -10.36 3.85 22.30
CA PHE A 678 -9.51 2.86 22.93
C PHE A 678 -8.58 2.21 21.92
N SER A 679 -9.08 1.84 20.75
CA SER A 679 -8.28 1.16 19.71
C SER A 679 -7.21 2.09 19.14
N GLU A 680 -7.52 3.36 18.91
CA GLU A 680 -6.53 4.34 18.43
C GLU A 680 -5.51 4.65 19.54
N ALA A 681 -5.94 4.81 20.79
CA ALA A 681 -5.01 5.06 21.90
C ALA A 681 -4.08 3.86 22.19
N GLU A 682 -4.55 2.63 21.98
CA GLU A 682 -3.76 1.40 22.13
C GLU A 682 -2.67 1.33 21.06
N GLN A 683 -2.99 1.76 19.84
CA GLN A 683 -2.01 1.90 18.76
C GLN A 683 -1.01 3.04 19.03
N ALA A 684 -1.45 4.13 19.65
CA ALA A 684 -0.56 5.23 20.05
C ALA A 684 0.34 4.90 21.25
N GLY A 685 0.00 3.88 22.04
CA GLY A 685 0.61 3.65 23.36
C GLY A 685 0.34 4.80 24.35
N ALA A 686 -0.74 5.56 24.16
CA ALA A 686 -1.03 6.78 24.93
C ALA A 686 -1.78 6.49 26.24
N VAL A 687 -1.57 7.33 27.24
CA VAL A 687 -2.37 7.32 28.48
C VAL A 687 -3.73 7.96 28.19
N LEU A 688 -4.81 7.21 28.38
CA LEU A 688 -6.17 7.74 28.26
C LEU A 688 -6.58 8.44 29.54
N VAL A 689 -7.01 9.70 29.45
CA VAL A 689 -7.48 10.48 30.59
C VAL A 689 -8.90 10.94 30.33
N PHE A 690 -9.85 10.32 31.03
CA PHE A 690 -11.26 10.68 31.03
C PHE A 690 -11.52 11.73 32.11
N ASN A 691 -11.66 12.99 31.71
CA ASN A 691 -11.88 14.09 32.64
C ASN A 691 -13.37 14.20 33.02
N GLU A 692 -13.66 14.62 34.26
CA GLU A 692 -15.05 14.89 34.72
C GLU A 692 -16.02 13.73 34.50
N ALA A 693 -15.56 12.51 34.83
CA ALA A 693 -16.36 11.31 34.66
C ALA A 693 -17.62 11.30 35.55
N ASP A 694 -17.79 12.25 36.47
CA ASP A 694 -19.02 12.46 37.24
C ASP A 694 -20.27 12.69 36.37
N VAL A 695 -20.12 13.15 35.13
CA VAL A 695 -21.23 13.21 34.14
C VAL A 695 -21.87 11.84 33.92
N LEU A 696 -21.08 10.76 34.01
CA LEU A 696 -21.55 9.39 33.84
C LEU A 696 -22.06 8.75 35.14
N PHE A 697 -21.75 9.35 36.30
CA PHE A 697 -21.99 8.75 37.62
C PHE A 697 -23.02 9.50 38.48
N SER A 698 -23.72 10.51 37.95
CA SER A 698 -24.73 11.26 38.69
C SER A 698 -25.88 10.35 39.14
N LYS A 699 -26.11 10.30 40.47
CA LYS A 699 -27.05 9.45 41.25
C LYS A 699 -28.11 8.67 40.46
N ARG A 700 -27.99 7.35 40.54
CA ARG A 700 -29.03 6.33 40.31
C ARG A 700 -30.27 6.63 41.16
N GLY A 701 -31.26 7.31 40.60
CA GLY A 701 -32.64 7.18 41.05
C GLY A 701 -33.19 5.82 40.61
N GLU A 702 -34.25 5.32 41.27
CA GLU A 702 -35.00 4.16 40.77
C GLU A 702 -35.28 4.33 39.27
N VAL A 703 -34.99 3.30 38.47
CA VAL A 703 -35.21 3.26 37.01
C VAL A 703 -36.67 3.61 36.74
N ARG A 704 -36.93 4.85 36.32
CA ARG A 704 -38.26 5.33 35.94
C ARG A 704 -38.42 5.46 34.44
N ASP A 705 -37.31 5.58 33.69
CA ASP A 705 -37.32 5.78 32.23
C ASP A 705 -36.40 4.84 31.45
N ALA A 706 -36.72 4.66 30.17
CA ALA A 706 -35.90 3.87 29.23
C ALA A 706 -34.50 4.48 29.02
N HIS A 707 -34.35 5.80 29.16
CA HIS A 707 -33.09 6.53 28.99
C HIS A 707 -32.05 6.17 30.05
N ASP A 708 -32.47 5.95 31.31
CA ASP A 708 -31.58 5.55 32.42
C ASP A 708 -30.99 4.15 32.22
N ARG A 709 -31.68 3.26 31.51
CA ARG A 709 -31.14 1.92 31.19
C ARG A 709 -30.01 1.98 30.16
N TYR A 710 -30.11 2.86 29.18
CA TYR A 710 -29.08 3.01 28.14
C TYR A 710 -27.80 3.64 28.68
N ALA A 711 -27.90 4.67 29.52
CA ALA A 711 -26.73 5.27 30.18
C ALA A 711 -25.96 4.26 31.06
N ASN A 712 -26.68 3.35 31.75
CA ASN A 712 -26.04 2.30 32.54
C ASN A 712 -25.29 1.26 31.67
N MET A 713 -25.80 0.99 30.46
CA MET A 713 -25.18 0.06 29.52
C MET A 713 -23.89 0.66 28.93
N GLU A 714 -23.91 1.95 28.59
CA GLU A 714 -22.73 2.67 28.10
C GLU A 714 -21.61 2.75 29.15
N VAL A 715 -21.96 3.01 30.42
CA VAL A 715 -20.99 3.00 31.54
C VAL A 715 -20.40 1.59 31.74
N ALA A 716 -21.23 0.55 31.64
CA ALA A 716 -20.76 -0.83 31.73
C ALA A 716 -19.80 -1.17 30.58
N TYR A 717 -20.11 -0.71 29.37
CA TYR A 717 -19.25 -0.87 28.20
C TYR A 717 -17.92 -0.12 28.36
N LEU A 718 -17.94 1.15 28.80
CA LEU A 718 -16.73 1.93 29.08
C LEU A 718 -15.80 1.19 30.04
N LEU A 719 -16.33 0.69 31.15
CA LEU A 719 -15.53 -0.04 32.14
C LEU A 719 -14.99 -1.35 31.59
N GLN A 720 -15.79 -2.08 30.82
CA GLN A 720 -15.33 -3.29 30.14
C GLN A 720 -14.18 -2.98 29.18
N ARG A 721 -14.27 -1.91 28.38
CA ARG A 721 -13.19 -1.50 27.48
C ARG A 721 -11.96 -1.03 28.24
N MET A 722 -12.12 -0.32 29.37
CA MET A 722 -10.99 0.04 30.25
C MET A 722 -10.26 -1.18 30.84
N GLU A 723 -10.99 -2.25 31.19
CA GLU A 723 -10.38 -3.50 31.67
C GLU A 723 -9.60 -4.24 30.56
N GLN A 724 -10.05 -4.12 29.31
CA GLN A 724 -9.47 -4.78 28.14
C GLN A 724 -8.33 -4.00 27.48
N PHE A 725 -8.33 -2.68 27.62
CA PHE A 725 -7.38 -1.77 26.99
C PHE A 725 -5.94 -2.09 27.39
N SER A 726 -5.03 -2.42 26.47
CA SER A 726 -3.63 -2.73 26.81
C SER A 726 -2.80 -1.45 27.05
N GLY A 727 -3.17 -0.67 28.06
CA GLY A 727 -2.51 0.59 28.44
C GLY A 727 -3.02 1.14 29.77
N LEU A 728 -2.70 2.41 30.06
CA LEU A 728 -3.18 3.11 31.26
C LEU A 728 -4.40 3.98 30.92
N ALA A 729 -5.52 3.71 31.58
CA ALA A 729 -6.73 4.53 31.51
C ALA A 729 -7.05 5.14 32.88
N VAL A 730 -7.07 6.47 32.94
CA VAL A 730 -7.30 7.27 34.16
C VAL A 730 -8.66 7.95 34.07
N LEU A 731 -9.54 7.67 35.01
CA LEU A 731 -10.78 8.42 35.25
C LEU A 731 -10.52 9.49 36.30
N THR A 732 -11.01 10.71 36.07
CA THR A 732 -11.02 11.73 37.13
C THR A 732 -12.45 12.09 37.53
N THR A 733 -12.69 12.28 38.83
CA THR A 733 -14.00 12.67 39.35
C THR A 733 -13.88 13.61 40.54
N ASN A 734 -14.84 14.54 40.67
CA ASN A 734 -14.95 15.41 41.84
C ASN A 734 -15.71 14.75 43.00
N PHE A 735 -16.52 13.73 42.74
CA PHE A 735 -17.50 13.18 43.70
C PHE A 735 -17.31 11.68 43.92
N ARG A 736 -16.42 11.30 44.84
CA ARG A 736 -16.21 9.89 45.22
C ARG A 736 -17.49 9.17 45.64
N GLN A 737 -18.38 9.87 46.35
CA GLN A 737 -19.63 9.31 46.89
C GLN A 737 -20.64 8.90 45.82
N ASN A 738 -20.49 9.41 44.59
CA ASN A 738 -21.39 9.08 43.48
C ASN A 738 -20.94 7.83 42.72
N VAL A 739 -19.74 7.32 42.99
CA VAL A 739 -19.20 6.11 42.34
C VAL A 739 -19.64 4.87 43.14
N ASP A 740 -20.38 3.98 42.49
CA ASP A 740 -20.84 2.73 43.11
C ASP A 740 -19.68 1.79 43.48
N GLN A 741 -19.87 1.02 44.55
CA GLN A 741 -18.91 0.05 45.06
C GLN A 741 -18.61 -1.06 44.04
N ALA A 742 -19.56 -1.41 43.18
CA ALA A 742 -19.33 -2.36 42.09
C ALA A 742 -18.29 -1.83 41.08
N PHE A 743 -18.25 -0.52 40.84
CA PHE A 743 -17.28 0.11 39.93
C PHE A 743 -15.88 0.20 40.55
N LEU A 744 -15.81 0.56 41.84
CA LEU A 744 -14.53 0.62 42.55
C LEU A 744 -13.79 -0.71 42.58
N ARG A 745 -14.50 -1.85 42.56
CA ARG A 745 -13.89 -3.20 42.52
C ARG A 745 -13.21 -3.53 41.19
N ARG A 746 -13.58 -2.84 40.11
CA ARG A 746 -13.06 -3.05 38.75
C ARG A 746 -11.84 -2.17 38.45
N LEU A 747 -11.67 -1.10 39.22
CA LEU A 747 -10.55 -0.18 39.12
C LEU A 747 -9.40 -0.70 39.98
N ARG A 748 -8.22 -0.89 39.36
CA ARG A 748 -7.05 -1.43 40.06
C ARG A 748 -6.47 -0.42 41.07
N PHE A 749 -6.46 0.86 40.69
CA PHE A 749 -5.98 1.94 41.54
C PHE A 749 -7.09 2.96 41.81
N VAL A 750 -7.21 3.38 43.07
CA VAL A 750 -8.08 4.49 43.47
C VAL A 750 -7.25 5.45 44.31
N VAL A 751 -6.85 6.56 43.69
CA VAL A 751 -6.02 7.59 44.32
C VAL A 751 -6.90 8.76 44.74
N GLU A 752 -6.83 9.09 46.01
CA GLU A 752 -7.59 10.20 46.59
C GLU A 752 -6.72 11.44 46.74
N PHE A 753 -7.25 12.56 46.26
CA PHE A 753 -6.64 13.89 46.24
C PHE A 753 -7.32 14.75 47.31
N PRO A 754 -6.84 14.70 48.57
CA PRO A 754 -7.41 15.50 49.64
C PRO A 754 -7.11 17.00 49.41
N LYS A 755 -7.83 17.86 50.15
CA LYS A 755 -7.41 19.26 50.24
C LYS A 755 -6.01 19.33 50.86
N PRO A 756 -5.09 20.16 50.32
CA PRO A 756 -3.73 20.22 50.81
C PRO A 756 -3.70 20.76 52.24
N ASP A 757 -2.86 20.19 53.11
CA ASP A 757 -2.61 20.70 54.45
C ASP A 757 -1.74 21.98 54.41
N ALA A 758 -1.44 22.57 55.57
CA ALA A 758 -0.66 23.80 55.62
C ALA A 758 0.77 23.63 55.06
N ARG A 759 1.40 22.46 55.19
CA ARG A 759 2.75 22.21 54.67
C ARG A 759 2.73 22.03 53.15
N ALA A 760 1.77 21.27 52.63
CA ALA A 760 1.53 21.10 51.21
C ALA A 760 1.18 22.44 50.55
N ARG A 761 0.32 23.26 51.15
CA ARG A 761 0.00 24.61 50.64
C ARG A 761 1.23 25.51 50.57
N GLU A 762 2.11 25.48 51.56
CA GLU A 762 3.37 26.26 51.55
C GLU A 762 4.23 25.89 50.35
N ALA A 763 4.40 24.59 50.09
CA ALA A 763 5.16 24.11 48.94
C ALA A 763 4.49 24.47 47.61
N ILE A 764 3.13 24.41 47.53
CA ILE A 764 2.38 24.83 46.34
C ILE A 764 2.59 26.34 46.09
N TRP A 765 2.54 27.19 47.12
CA TRP A 765 2.80 28.62 46.99
C TRP A 765 4.21 28.90 46.46
N GLN A 766 5.22 28.19 46.97
CA GLN A 766 6.60 28.30 46.50
C GLN A 766 6.75 27.86 45.04
N GLN A 767 6.02 26.84 44.62
CA GLN A 767 6.06 26.36 43.23
C GLN A 767 5.32 27.31 42.27
N CYS A 768 4.19 27.88 42.69
CA CYS A 768 3.42 28.83 41.87
C CYS A 768 4.07 30.21 41.76
N LEU A 769 4.92 30.59 42.71
CA LEU A 769 5.74 31.80 42.69
C LEU A 769 7.16 31.45 42.23
N PRO A 770 7.46 31.44 40.91
CA PRO A 770 8.76 31.00 40.42
C PRO A 770 9.88 31.87 40.99
N ALA A 771 11.08 31.31 41.15
CA ALA A 771 12.23 32.02 41.72
C ALA A 771 12.64 33.28 40.94
N SER A 772 12.28 33.36 39.65
CA SER A 772 12.48 34.53 38.79
C SER A 772 11.43 35.63 38.98
N ALA A 773 10.31 35.34 39.63
CA ALA A 773 9.27 36.35 39.89
C ALA A 773 9.75 37.32 40.99
N PRO A 774 9.68 38.64 40.76
CA PRO A 774 10.08 39.61 41.76
C PRO A 774 9.05 39.61 42.89
N ARG A 775 9.44 39.09 44.05
CA ARG A 775 8.60 39.01 45.26
C ARG A 775 9.04 40.05 46.26
N ALA A 776 8.09 40.78 46.84
CA ALA A 776 8.41 41.67 47.94
C ALA A 776 8.64 40.86 49.24
N ALA A 777 9.40 41.45 50.17
CA ALA A 777 9.78 40.79 51.42
C ALA A 777 8.59 40.53 52.37
N ASP A 778 7.44 41.15 52.12
CA ASP A 778 6.19 40.98 52.88
C ASP A 778 5.40 39.71 52.50
N VAL A 779 5.80 39.00 51.43
CA VAL A 779 5.15 37.77 50.98
C VAL A 779 5.76 36.54 51.67
N ASP A 780 5.18 36.15 52.81
CA ASP A 780 5.51 34.90 53.50
C ASP A 780 4.56 33.76 53.08
N CYS A 781 5.07 32.81 52.28
CA CYS A 781 4.34 31.63 51.82
C CYS A 781 3.85 30.75 52.99
N ARG A 782 4.61 30.66 54.09
CA ARG A 782 4.25 29.87 55.27
C ARG A 782 3.08 30.50 56.01
N PHE A 783 3.07 31.82 56.10
CA PHE A 783 1.97 32.58 56.67
C PHE A 783 0.70 32.43 55.83
N LEU A 784 0.79 32.61 54.51
CA LEU A 784 -0.33 32.42 53.58
C LEU A 784 -0.90 31.01 53.66
N ALA A 785 -0.04 29.99 53.70
CA ALA A 785 -0.45 28.60 53.75
C ALA A 785 -1.20 28.23 55.05
N ARG A 786 -0.83 28.81 56.20
CA ARG A 786 -1.53 28.56 57.48
C ARG A 786 -2.89 29.23 57.55
N ARG A 787 -3.03 30.40 56.93
CA ARG A 787 -4.20 31.28 57.09
C ARG A 787 -5.26 31.08 56.01
N LEU A 788 -4.84 30.70 54.80
CA LEU A 788 -5.73 30.51 53.66
C LEU A 788 -5.91 29.01 53.36
N GLU A 789 -7.11 28.49 53.60
CA GLU A 789 -7.48 27.10 53.30
C GLU A 789 -7.93 26.95 51.85
N LEU A 790 -6.98 27.08 50.93
CA LEU A 790 -7.21 27.04 49.49
C LEU A 790 -6.78 25.72 48.85
N THR A 791 -7.37 25.40 47.69
CA THR A 791 -6.90 24.29 46.85
C THR A 791 -5.71 24.74 46.00
N GLY A 792 -4.93 23.79 45.48
CA GLY A 792 -3.76 24.12 44.65
C GLY A 792 -4.13 24.93 43.39
N GLY A 793 -5.25 24.60 42.75
CA GLY A 793 -5.77 25.35 41.61
C GLY A 793 -6.13 26.80 41.95
N SER A 794 -6.74 27.04 43.12
CA SER A 794 -7.01 28.40 43.57
C SER A 794 -5.72 29.17 43.87
N ILE A 795 -4.72 28.53 44.48
CA ILE A 795 -3.41 29.14 44.74
C ILE A 795 -2.73 29.55 43.43
N ALA A 796 -2.75 28.67 42.41
CA ALA A 796 -2.20 28.96 41.10
C ALA A 796 -2.90 30.17 40.43
N GLN A 797 -4.24 30.21 40.45
CA GLN A 797 -4.98 31.35 39.91
C GLN A 797 -4.71 32.66 40.66
N ILE A 798 -4.68 32.61 42.00
CA ILE A 798 -4.42 33.79 42.83
C ILE A 798 -3.02 34.34 42.54
N THR A 799 -2.01 33.46 42.48
CA THR A 799 -0.63 33.85 42.20
C THR A 799 -0.50 34.53 40.85
N LEU A 800 -1.08 33.93 39.81
CA LEU A 800 -1.06 34.47 38.46
C LEU A 800 -1.79 35.83 38.39
N ARG A 801 -2.95 35.93 39.03
CA ARG A 801 -3.74 37.17 39.09
C ARG A 801 -3.01 38.28 39.85
N ALA A 802 -2.34 37.94 40.95
CA ALA A 802 -1.53 38.88 41.72
C ALA A 802 -0.33 39.39 40.90
N ALA A 803 0.31 38.53 40.10
CA ALA A 803 1.38 38.93 39.20
C ALA A 803 0.88 39.92 38.11
N PHE A 804 -0.27 39.64 37.49
CA PHE A 804 -0.87 40.56 36.52
C PHE A 804 -1.29 41.89 37.16
N ALA A 805 -1.83 41.87 38.38
CA ALA A 805 -2.18 43.09 39.11
C ALA A 805 -0.94 43.95 39.41
N ALA A 806 0.15 43.33 39.89
CA ALA A 806 1.41 44.02 40.13
C ALA A 806 1.98 44.65 38.84
N ALA A 807 1.91 43.91 37.72
CA ALA A 807 2.36 44.41 36.42
C ALA A 807 1.50 45.58 35.91
N GLN A 808 0.17 45.51 36.09
CA GLN A 808 -0.76 46.56 35.70
C GLN A 808 -0.53 47.86 36.50
N GLU A 809 -0.22 47.74 37.79
CA GLU A 809 0.16 48.87 38.65
C GLU A 809 1.60 49.37 38.41
N GLN A 810 2.33 48.79 37.44
CA GLN A 810 3.75 49.08 37.15
C GLN A 810 4.66 48.89 38.37
N CYS A 811 4.27 47.99 39.28
CA CYS A 811 5.06 47.64 40.44
C CYS A 811 6.22 46.72 40.04
N LYS A 812 7.40 46.94 40.64
CA LYS A 812 8.58 46.10 40.39
C LYS A 812 8.48 44.72 41.05
N GLU A 813 7.64 44.58 42.07
CA GLU A 813 7.52 43.37 42.90
C GLU A 813 6.06 43.03 43.19
N ILE A 814 5.78 41.74 43.34
CA ILE A 814 4.50 41.19 43.79
C ILE A 814 4.49 41.28 45.32
N GLY A 815 3.79 42.27 45.87
CA GLY A 815 3.54 42.40 47.30
C GLY A 815 2.30 41.68 47.82
N LEU A 816 2.20 41.57 49.15
CA LEU A 816 1.12 40.89 49.86
C LEU A 816 -0.26 41.48 49.48
N ARG A 817 -0.34 42.80 49.28
CA ARG A 817 -1.56 43.50 48.86
C ARG A 817 -2.18 42.93 47.58
N HIS A 818 -1.34 42.57 46.59
CA HIS A 818 -1.83 42.03 45.31
C HIS A 818 -2.37 40.61 45.49
N ILE A 819 -1.72 39.81 46.35
CA ILE A 819 -2.15 38.45 46.69
C ILE A 819 -3.48 38.49 47.44
N LEU A 820 -3.66 39.40 48.41
CA LEU A 820 -4.90 39.54 49.16
C LEU A 820 -6.05 40.03 48.29
N ALA A 821 -5.81 41.02 47.42
CA ALA A 821 -6.80 41.48 46.45
C ALA A 821 -7.21 40.36 45.48
N ALA A 822 -6.24 39.60 44.96
CA ALA A 822 -6.49 38.45 44.11
C ALA A 822 -7.25 37.33 44.85
N THR A 823 -6.90 37.07 46.12
CA THR A 823 -7.58 36.09 46.98
C THR A 823 -9.03 36.47 47.21
N ARG A 824 -9.30 37.74 47.58
CA ARG A 824 -10.67 38.25 47.74
C ARG A 824 -11.48 38.07 46.47
N ALA A 825 -10.90 38.46 45.33
CA ALA A 825 -11.58 38.39 44.06
C ALA A 825 -11.74 36.95 43.52
N GLU A 826 -10.98 35.99 44.02
CA GLU A 826 -11.16 34.55 43.73
C GLU A 826 -12.25 33.95 44.64
N LEU A 827 -12.24 34.28 45.93
CA LEU A 827 -13.27 33.83 46.89
C LEU A 827 -14.67 34.38 46.57
N LEU A 828 -14.75 35.61 46.06
CA LEU A 828 -16.02 36.18 45.58
C LEU A 828 -16.62 35.39 44.41
N LYS A 829 -15.81 34.78 43.53
CA LYS A 829 -16.32 33.91 42.47
C LYS A 829 -17.01 32.65 43.02
N PHE A 830 -16.58 32.18 44.19
CA PHE A 830 -17.15 31.01 44.86
C PHE A 830 -18.35 31.35 45.78
N GLY A 831 -18.84 32.59 45.79
CA GLY A 831 -20.05 33.00 46.52
C GLY A 831 -19.90 33.06 48.04
N MET A 832 -18.66 33.09 48.56
CA MET A 832 -18.39 33.08 50.00
C MET A 832 -18.37 34.50 50.60
N VAL A 833 -19.55 35.07 50.83
CA VAL A 833 -19.72 36.43 51.39
C VAL A 833 -19.24 36.55 52.85
N SER A 834 -19.20 35.45 53.60
CA SER A 834 -18.75 35.43 55.01
C SER A 834 -17.24 35.68 55.18
N VAL A 835 -16.42 35.30 54.21
CA VAL A 835 -14.95 35.36 54.28
C VAL A 835 -14.42 36.78 54.09
N GLU A 836 -15.26 37.70 53.60
CA GLU A 836 -14.94 39.12 53.45
C GLU A 836 -14.75 39.82 54.81
N ARG A 837 -15.48 39.37 55.85
CA ARG A 837 -15.27 39.83 57.24
C ARG A 837 -13.98 39.29 57.84
N ASP A 838 -13.62 38.05 57.54
CA ASP A 838 -12.41 37.40 58.04
C ASP A 838 -11.15 37.98 57.38
N LEU A 839 -11.22 38.34 56.09
CA LEU A 839 -10.14 39.03 55.36
C LEU A 839 -9.97 40.49 55.81
N ALA A 840 -11.05 41.21 56.11
CA ALA A 840 -10.95 42.56 56.68
C ALA A 840 -10.31 42.55 58.08
N ALA A 841 -10.61 41.54 58.91
CA ALA A 841 -9.93 41.32 60.18
C ALA A 841 -8.45 40.91 60.01
N PHE A 842 -8.11 40.26 58.89
CA PHE A 842 -6.76 39.86 58.53
C PHE A 842 -5.88 41.02 58.05
N GLU A 843 -6.43 41.93 57.23
CA GLU A 843 -5.76 43.19 56.84
C GLU A 843 -5.44 44.06 58.07
N ALA A 844 -6.36 44.12 59.04
CA ALA A 844 -6.15 44.83 60.30
C ALA A 844 -5.08 44.19 61.21
N SER A 845 -4.86 42.87 61.12
CA SER A 845 -3.84 42.12 61.87
C SER A 845 -2.45 42.21 61.24
N CYS A 846 -2.35 42.44 59.93
CA CYS A 846 -1.07 42.66 59.24
C CYS A 846 -0.61 44.12 59.28
N ALA A 847 -1.53 45.06 59.57
CA ALA A 847 -1.24 46.49 59.70
C ALA A 847 -0.85 46.93 61.13
N ALA A 848 -0.97 46.02 62.12
CA ALA A 848 -0.54 46.18 63.51
C ALA A 848 0.77 45.42 63.75
#